data_AF-A0ABD0KLE0-F1
#
_entry.id   AF-A0ABD0KLE0-F1
#
_cell.length_a   1.000
_cell.length_b   1.000
_cell.length_c   1.000
_cell.angle_alpha   90.00
_cell.angle_beta   90.00
_cell.angle_gamma   90.00
#
_symmetry.space_group_name_H-M   'P 1'
#
loop_
_entity.id
_entity.type
_entity.pdbx_description
1 polymer ?
#
loop_
_entity_poly.entity_id
_entity_poly.type
_entity_poly.pdbx_seq_one_letter_code
_entity_poly.pdbx_strand_id
1 'polypeptide(L)'
;MASYVIVLVTCLTFASTWGQSVDMTLTPGTSGAAVVDAVVDKIHSRCIFNNDRLFLRRLAYVESYDGTDPKTYRQGYDGGIWQVDQNMLDATTGCANIIKRECDVIKTEFGIDWHTVTWPQLRMPLYSGLAATLYLLQRLGNSHVIPGDVAGQADLWSHYYHLGEPEGTYITLATKATEYECNGKLDLAFLMDSSGSIMATDYLLQLNFVADVVNALPVSRDHVQVANTVFGTSATVTFGFDTYTDKADILDDLRKTPKDNGGTNTPEALFLTRTQVFNKTNGARHDARKVAVLLTDGESYDFNLTVQQAKKLRDEGVVVFAIGVGWINLQELLAVASEPVCSHVYVLDNYAHIESILYEIQKSTCEAPLVVTPNNTLTGHVSENGTIITVGTNKPDNSSILAIRSNCSILDIYVSYTSPNPNPALYSEKLTSEQGKPAFLSMQSQKDGQQVYITVVGTRLPNSTAELLNCTDFSYKLEYEKITPVEIVCREKSTYRDCHPEDFVGSQYEHLLCKDNQNQVVDNPCTPDNLANSLLIHPHPYDVNLFIKCDLLGRMYITLCPNNEIFNKVTLACGFEVNTGTGGETVPLPDTYPNPCSPDAIKAGQYYFAYSLDKHRYIHCDVYIQCDVWGGAWLKTCYTHHIWNDAAKTCVPDDLHEFDSTTVAPFEVTNPCTPQAIAAGTLFFPHPCDHTKYIHCDISGNYYIQSCSAGMFFDPSVFVCTPHDPQTHNPDCHRR
;
A
#
# COMPACT_ATOMS: atom_id res chain seq x y z
N MET A 1 40.03 8.65 52.02
CA MET A 1 38.58 8.47 52.08
C MET A 1 37.98 9.24 50.92
N ALA A 2 37.50 8.50 49.92
CA ALA A 2 36.81 9.02 48.74
C ALA A 2 35.30 8.94 48.97
N SER A 3 34.54 9.92 48.48
CA SER A 3 33.09 9.77 48.22
C SER A 3 32.64 10.73 47.10
N TYR A 4 32.63 10.15 45.90
CA TYR A 4 31.68 10.25 44.77
C TYR A 4 30.82 11.50 44.54
N VAL A 5 31.08 12.11 43.38
CA VAL A 5 30.17 12.96 42.60
C VAL A 5 29.33 12.04 41.70
N ILE A 6 28.00 12.11 41.79
CA ILE A 6 27.06 11.41 40.90
C ILE A 6 26.80 12.31 39.69
N VAL A 7 27.30 11.90 38.53
CA VAL A 7 26.90 12.44 37.22
C VAL A 7 25.71 11.60 36.73
N LEU A 8 24.52 12.21 36.71
CA LEU A 8 23.34 11.65 36.05
C LEU A 8 23.51 11.83 34.53
N VAL A 9 23.98 10.79 33.85
CA VAL A 9 23.94 10.68 32.40
C VAL A 9 22.48 10.39 32.02
N THR A 10 21.82 11.37 31.37
CA THR A 10 20.51 11.15 30.76
C THR A 10 20.68 10.18 29.60
N CYS A 11 20.16 8.96 29.79
CA CYS A 11 20.07 7.93 28.77
C CYS A 11 19.10 8.43 27.68
N LEU A 12 19.64 8.83 26.53
CA LEU A 12 18.90 8.98 25.28
C LEU A 12 18.41 7.58 24.89
N THR A 13 17.16 7.27 25.21
CA THR A 13 16.48 6.13 24.61
C THR A 13 16.24 6.48 23.14
N PHE A 14 17.12 6.00 22.28
CA PHE A 14 16.80 5.83 20.87
C PHE A 14 15.57 4.91 20.79
N ALA A 15 14.42 5.48 20.49
CA ALA A 15 13.24 4.72 20.12
C ALA A 15 13.58 3.93 18.85
N SER A 16 13.45 2.61 18.96
CA SER A 16 13.55 1.68 17.84
C SER A 16 12.58 2.10 16.72
N THR A 17 12.99 1.94 15.46
CA THR A 17 12.17 2.21 14.28
C THR A 17 11.12 1.11 14.12
N TRP A 18 9.99 1.29 14.81
CA TRP A 18 8.73 0.60 14.50
C TRP A 18 8.26 1.04 13.10
N GLY A 19 7.41 0.24 12.45
CA GLY A 19 6.55 0.74 11.38
C GLY A 19 5.59 1.79 11.97
N GLN A 20 6.08 3.03 12.11
CA GLN A 20 5.39 4.10 12.81
C GLN A 20 4.27 4.63 11.93
N SER A 21 3.08 4.80 12.51
CA SER A 21 2.06 5.69 11.95
C SER A 21 2.69 7.05 11.72
N VAL A 22 2.49 7.61 10.53
CA VAL A 22 3.01 8.93 10.17
C VAL A 22 1.86 9.89 9.99
N ASP A 23 2.00 11.06 10.61
CA ASP A 23 1.12 12.21 10.42
C ASP A 23 1.98 13.46 10.25
N MET A 24 2.41 13.70 9.01
CA MET A 24 3.20 14.89 8.67
C MET A 24 2.39 16.18 8.76
N THR A 25 1.05 16.12 8.81
CA THR A 25 0.20 17.32 8.92
C THR A 25 0.38 18.04 10.26
N LEU A 26 0.86 17.32 11.28
CA LEU A 26 1.15 17.81 12.62
C LEU A 26 2.66 18.00 12.86
N THR A 27 3.49 17.76 11.84
CA THR A 27 4.95 17.94 11.95
C THR A 27 5.32 19.34 11.45
N PRO A 28 5.93 20.21 12.28
CA PRO A 28 6.28 21.56 11.86
C PRO A 28 7.23 21.59 10.66
N GLY A 29 6.94 22.41 9.66
CA GLY A 29 7.84 22.66 8.52
C GLY A 29 7.81 21.59 7.41
N THR A 30 6.93 20.59 7.49
CA THR A 30 6.73 19.65 6.38
C THR A 30 6.03 20.33 5.20
N SER A 31 6.25 19.82 3.99
CA SER A 31 5.79 20.46 2.75
C SER A 31 5.61 19.42 1.64
N GLY A 32 5.02 19.85 0.54
CA GLY A 32 4.75 19.06 -0.66
C GLY A 32 3.28 18.68 -0.81
N ALA A 33 2.90 18.30 -2.03
CA ALA A 33 1.51 17.99 -2.39
C ALA A 33 0.86 16.95 -1.46
N ALA A 34 1.54 15.85 -1.14
CA ALA A 34 1.00 14.81 -0.26
C ALA A 34 0.62 15.34 1.15
N VAL A 35 1.39 16.30 1.68
CA VAL A 35 1.10 16.95 2.97
C VAL A 35 -0.13 17.84 2.86
N VAL A 36 -0.24 18.61 1.77
CA VAL A 36 -1.39 19.47 1.51
C VAL A 36 -2.66 18.64 1.30
N ASP A 37 -2.60 17.60 0.47
CA ASP A 37 -3.73 16.71 0.20
C ASP A 37 -4.19 16.04 1.50
N ALA A 38 -3.27 15.58 2.35
CA ALA A 38 -3.63 15.03 3.67
C ALA A 38 -4.31 16.06 4.60
N VAL A 39 -3.92 17.34 4.55
CA VAL A 39 -4.57 18.41 5.32
C VAL A 39 -5.96 18.71 4.77
N VAL A 40 -6.08 18.89 3.45
CA VAL A 40 -7.35 19.20 2.78
C VAL A 40 -8.36 18.07 3.03
N ASP A 41 -7.93 16.81 2.86
CA ASP A 41 -8.77 15.64 3.10
C ASP A 41 -9.26 15.56 4.55
N LYS A 42 -8.38 15.82 5.53
CA LYS A 42 -8.77 15.88 6.95
C LYS A 42 -9.84 16.94 7.21
N ILE A 43 -9.70 18.12 6.63
CA ILE A 43 -10.64 19.25 6.82
C ILE A 43 -11.99 18.93 6.13
N HIS A 44 -11.94 18.42 4.90
CA HIS A 44 -13.12 18.09 4.11
C HIS A 44 -13.91 16.92 4.69
N SER A 45 -13.23 15.85 5.12
CA SER A 45 -13.89 14.67 5.67
C SER A 45 -14.66 14.93 6.97
N ARG A 46 -14.43 16.10 7.61
CA ARG A 46 -15.10 16.53 8.85
C ARG A 46 -16.11 17.67 8.64
N CYS A 47 -16.46 17.97 7.39
CA CYS A 47 -17.41 19.03 7.05
C CYS A 47 -17.01 20.43 7.59
N ILE A 48 -15.70 20.70 7.76
CA ILE A 48 -15.23 22.02 8.24
C ILE A 48 -15.19 23.02 7.08
N PHE A 49 -14.83 22.55 5.88
CA PHE A 49 -14.72 23.39 4.68
C PHE A 49 -15.11 22.61 3.40
N ASN A 50 -16.17 21.82 3.47
CA ASN A 50 -16.53 20.83 2.45
C ASN A 50 -17.18 21.37 1.17
N ASN A 51 -17.45 22.68 1.09
CA ASN A 51 -17.94 23.35 -0.11
C ASN A 51 -16.92 24.39 -0.63
N ASP A 52 -15.63 24.14 -0.40
CA ASP A 52 -14.59 25.09 -0.78
C ASP A 52 -14.30 25.10 -2.28
N ARG A 53 -14.90 24.21 -3.08
CA ARG A 53 -14.70 24.18 -4.54
C ARG A 53 -13.23 24.05 -4.93
N LEU A 54 -12.47 23.23 -4.19
CA LEU A 54 -11.00 23.05 -4.31
C LEU A 54 -10.17 24.29 -3.95
N PHE A 55 -10.78 25.34 -3.42
CA PHE A 55 -10.11 26.61 -3.13
C PHE A 55 -8.97 26.44 -2.14
N LEU A 56 -9.14 25.67 -1.06
CA LEU A 56 -8.09 25.48 -0.05
C LEU A 56 -6.87 24.77 -0.65
N ARG A 57 -7.11 23.77 -1.52
CA ARG A 57 -6.05 23.05 -2.23
C ARG A 57 -5.31 23.96 -3.20
N ARG A 58 -6.03 24.78 -3.97
CA ARG A 58 -5.44 25.77 -4.90
C ARG A 58 -4.64 26.81 -4.14
N LEU A 59 -5.21 27.34 -3.05
CA LEU A 59 -4.59 28.36 -2.21
C LEU A 59 -3.23 27.90 -1.68
N ALA A 60 -3.10 26.66 -1.21
CA ALA A 60 -1.80 26.12 -0.76
C ALA A 60 -0.70 26.22 -1.84
N TYR A 61 -1.05 25.95 -3.10
CA TYR A 61 -0.11 26.04 -4.22
C TYR A 61 0.16 27.50 -4.62
N VAL A 62 -0.89 28.34 -4.66
CA VAL A 62 -0.74 29.78 -4.97
C VAL A 62 0.16 30.48 -3.95
N GLU A 63 -0.02 30.19 -2.67
CA GLU A 63 0.68 30.88 -1.58
C GLU A 63 2.15 30.46 -1.43
N SER A 64 2.45 29.18 -1.68
CA SER A 64 3.76 28.64 -1.31
C SER A 64 4.25 27.44 -2.13
N TYR A 65 3.61 27.13 -3.26
CA TYR A 65 3.88 25.92 -4.04
C TYR A 65 3.82 24.66 -3.15
N ASP A 66 2.72 24.49 -2.41
CA ASP A 66 2.51 23.42 -1.43
C ASP A 66 3.57 23.42 -0.30
N GLY A 67 4.08 24.60 0.04
CA GLY A 67 5.12 24.81 1.06
C GLY A 67 6.55 24.65 0.56
N THR A 68 6.74 24.32 -0.72
CA THR A 68 8.09 24.12 -1.30
C THR A 68 8.82 25.42 -1.61
N ASP A 69 8.14 26.58 -1.58
CA ASP A 69 8.82 27.88 -1.64
C ASP A 69 9.79 28.00 -0.46
N PRO A 70 11.08 28.32 -0.69
CA PRO A 70 12.05 28.53 0.39
C PRO A 70 11.65 29.59 1.43
N LYS A 71 10.74 30.50 1.08
CA LYS A 71 10.22 31.55 1.98
C LYS A 71 9.02 31.13 2.81
N THR A 72 8.44 29.95 2.57
CA THR A 72 7.24 29.46 3.28
C THR A 72 7.42 29.54 4.80
N TYR A 73 8.54 28.97 5.27
CA TYR A 73 8.88 28.80 6.67
C TYR A 73 10.01 29.73 7.14
N ARG A 74 10.10 30.92 6.51
CA ARG A 74 11.13 31.93 6.78
C ARG A 74 11.18 32.35 8.25
N GLN A 75 12.34 32.81 8.68
CA GLN A 75 12.53 33.27 10.06
C GLN A 75 11.56 34.42 10.41
N GLY A 76 10.89 34.31 11.55
CA GLY A 76 9.94 35.33 12.03
C GLY A 76 8.55 35.26 11.41
N TYR A 77 8.27 34.26 10.57
CA TYR A 77 6.95 34.06 9.98
C TYR A 77 6.52 32.59 10.08
N ASP A 78 5.42 32.36 10.78
CA ASP A 78 4.95 31.01 11.13
C ASP A 78 3.65 30.61 10.41
N GLY A 79 3.18 31.42 9.45
CA GLY A 79 1.92 31.24 8.72
C GLY A 79 1.74 29.94 7.92
N GLY A 80 2.78 29.09 7.87
CA GLY A 80 2.75 27.76 7.28
C GLY A 80 2.51 27.77 5.76
N ILE A 81 2.03 26.65 5.23
CA ILE A 81 1.83 26.46 3.78
C ILE A 81 0.86 27.49 3.20
N TRP A 82 -0.20 27.83 3.93
CA TRP A 82 -1.21 28.79 3.47
C TRP A 82 -0.83 30.26 3.66
N GLN A 83 0.35 30.58 4.20
CA GLN A 83 0.80 31.96 4.40
C GLN A 83 -0.23 32.84 5.14
N VAL A 84 -0.87 32.28 6.16
CA VAL A 84 -1.77 33.02 7.06
C VAL A 84 -0.94 34.01 7.87
N ASP A 85 -1.29 35.29 7.93
CA ASP A 85 -0.60 36.27 8.79
C ASP A 85 -1.15 36.31 10.23
N GLN A 86 -0.45 37.03 11.12
CA GLN A 86 -0.84 37.09 12.54
C GLN A 86 -2.20 37.78 12.77
N ASN A 87 -2.54 38.80 11.96
CA ASN A 87 -3.85 39.46 12.06
C ASN A 87 -4.98 38.52 11.59
N MET A 88 -4.71 37.70 10.57
CA MET A 88 -5.65 36.67 10.12
C MET A 88 -5.89 35.64 11.21
N LEU A 89 -4.83 35.15 11.88
CA LEU A 89 -4.97 34.24 13.02
C LEU A 89 -5.77 34.89 14.15
N ASP A 90 -5.40 36.10 14.56
CA ASP A 90 -6.07 36.84 15.65
C ASP A 90 -7.57 37.07 15.37
N ALA A 91 -7.95 37.21 14.10
CA ALA A 91 -9.35 37.33 13.70
C ALA A 91 -10.17 36.04 13.90
N THR A 92 -9.51 34.87 14.04
CA THR A 92 -10.17 33.56 14.17
C THR A 92 -10.18 33.00 15.60
N THR A 93 -9.19 33.36 16.42
CA THR A 93 -9.04 32.81 17.79
C THR A 93 -10.17 33.17 18.73
N GLY A 94 -10.95 34.21 18.40
CA GLY A 94 -12.17 34.56 19.13
C GLY A 94 -13.35 33.60 18.90
N CYS A 95 -13.27 32.67 17.94
CA CYS A 95 -14.34 31.75 17.53
C CYS A 95 -15.73 32.42 17.54
N ALA A 96 -15.82 33.55 16.83
CA ALA A 96 -17.04 34.33 16.75
C ALA A 96 -18.21 33.50 16.21
N ASN A 97 -19.45 33.96 16.43
CA ASN A 97 -20.67 33.20 16.09
C ASN A 97 -20.70 32.61 14.67
N ILE A 98 -20.06 33.26 13.70
CA ILE A 98 -20.00 32.80 12.30
C ILE A 98 -19.24 31.49 12.16
N ILE A 99 -18.07 31.37 12.81
CA ILE A 99 -17.17 30.20 12.74
C ILE A 99 -17.22 29.30 13.97
N LYS A 100 -18.17 29.55 14.87
CA LYS A 100 -18.27 28.85 16.16
C LYS A 100 -18.45 27.35 15.97
N ARG A 101 -19.30 26.96 15.02
CA ARG A 101 -19.57 25.55 14.71
C ARG A 101 -18.28 24.86 14.29
N GLU A 102 -17.49 25.49 13.43
CA GLU A 102 -16.26 24.93 12.89
C GLU A 102 -15.18 24.82 13.99
N CYS A 103 -15.07 25.82 14.87
CA CYS A 103 -14.24 25.71 16.07
C CYS A 103 -14.64 24.53 16.98
N ASP A 104 -15.94 24.33 17.21
CA ASP A 104 -16.45 23.22 18.03
C ASP A 104 -16.14 21.85 17.38
N VAL A 105 -16.27 21.75 16.05
CA VAL A 105 -15.90 20.55 15.28
C VAL A 105 -14.38 20.31 15.35
N ILE A 106 -13.55 21.34 15.15
CA ILE A 106 -12.08 21.23 15.25
C ILE A 106 -11.66 20.71 16.63
N LYS A 107 -12.29 21.21 17.69
CA LYS A 107 -12.02 20.75 19.06
C LYS A 107 -12.42 19.29 19.27
N THR A 108 -13.56 18.87 18.70
CA THR A 108 -14.10 17.53 18.89
C THR A 108 -13.38 16.48 18.05
N GLU A 109 -13.09 16.80 16.78
CA GLU A 109 -12.53 15.85 15.81
C GLU A 109 -11.00 15.81 15.82
N PHE A 110 -10.33 16.92 16.16
CA PHE A 110 -8.86 17.00 16.19
C PHE A 110 -8.27 17.23 17.59
N GLY A 111 -9.09 17.48 18.61
CA GLY A 111 -8.59 17.80 19.95
C GLY A 111 -7.89 19.16 20.05
N ILE A 112 -8.11 20.05 19.08
CA ILE A 112 -7.46 21.37 19.02
C ILE A 112 -8.42 22.43 19.58
N ASP A 113 -8.09 23.02 20.74
CA ASP A 113 -8.84 24.18 21.22
C ASP A 113 -8.37 25.45 20.50
N TRP A 114 -9.15 25.88 19.51
CA TRP A 114 -8.78 26.98 18.61
C TRP A 114 -8.50 28.31 19.34
N HIS A 115 -9.15 28.57 20.47
CA HIS A 115 -8.92 29.79 21.27
C HIS A 115 -7.50 29.91 21.81
N THR A 116 -6.80 28.78 21.92
CA THR A 116 -5.47 28.67 22.51
C THR A 116 -4.36 28.53 21.48
N VAL A 117 -4.70 28.48 20.19
CA VAL A 117 -3.74 28.33 19.11
C VAL A 117 -2.84 29.56 19.06
N THR A 118 -1.53 29.30 19.04
CA THR A 118 -0.49 30.32 19.02
C THR A 118 0.14 30.42 17.64
N TRP A 119 0.68 31.60 17.33
CA TRP A 119 1.35 31.88 16.07
C TRP A 119 2.39 30.82 15.65
N PRO A 120 3.32 30.34 16.53
CA PRO A 120 4.28 29.31 16.14
C PRO A 120 3.68 27.95 15.76
N GLN A 121 2.46 27.64 16.20
CA GLN A 121 1.80 26.37 15.87
C GLN A 121 1.36 26.31 14.40
N LEU A 122 1.20 27.45 13.73
CA LEU A 122 0.86 27.48 12.29
C LEU A 122 1.99 26.93 11.41
N ARG A 123 3.21 26.70 11.97
CA ARG A 123 4.24 25.95 11.26
C ARG A 123 3.83 24.51 10.96
N MET A 124 2.85 23.95 11.70
CA MET A 124 2.23 22.66 11.39
C MET A 124 1.20 22.85 10.26
N PRO A 125 1.29 22.09 9.15
CA PRO A 125 0.40 22.23 8.01
C PRO A 125 -1.09 22.25 8.35
N LEU A 126 -1.57 21.31 9.19
CA LEU A 126 -2.99 21.26 9.60
C LEU A 126 -3.45 22.55 10.27
N TYR A 127 -2.61 23.13 11.14
CA TYR A 127 -2.95 24.38 11.83
C TYR A 127 -2.99 25.55 10.86
N SER A 128 -2.03 25.66 9.93
CA SER A 128 -2.10 26.71 8.90
C SER A 128 -3.31 26.57 7.97
N GLY A 129 -3.68 25.34 7.58
CA GLY A 129 -4.84 25.08 6.73
C GLY A 129 -6.16 25.39 7.43
N LEU A 130 -6.29 25.01 8.71
CA LEU A 130 -7.44 25.38 9.54
C LEU A 130 -7.53 26.89 9.77
N ALA A 131 -6.39 27.57 9.97
CA ALA A 131 -6.37 29.02 10.15
C ALA A 131 -6.81 29.76 8.88
N ALA A 132 -6.34 29.33 7.71
CA ALA A 132 -6.78 29.86 6.42
C ALA A 132 -8.29 29.64 6.22
N THR A 133 -8.76 28.42 6.48
CA THR A 133 -10.17 28.03 6.41
C THR A 133 -11.06 28.92 7.28
N LEU A 134 -10.75 29.01 8.59
CA LEU A 134 -11.55 29.79 9.53
C LEU A 134 -11.52 31.27 9.20
N TYR A 135 -10.38 31.79 8.75
CA TYR A 135 -10.27 33.18 8.32
C TYR A 135 -11.19 33.47 7.13
N LEU A 136 -11.19 32.61 6.11
CA LEU A 136 -12.05 32.74 4.93
C LEU A 136 -13.53 32.68 5.32
N LEU A 137 -13.93 31.68 6.11
CA LEU A 137 -15.31 31.56 6.59
C LEU A 137 -15.77 32.80 7.38
N GLN A 138 -14.90 33.32 8.26
CA GLN A 138 -15.16 34.53 9.03
C GLN A 138 -15.37 35.76 8.12
N ARG A 139 -14.66 35.85 6.99
CA ARG A 139 -14.77 36.95 6.03
C ARG A 139 -15.98 36.85 5.10
N LEU A 140 -16.33 35.63 4.68
CA LEU A 140 -17.50 35.36 3.84
C LEU A 140 -18.82 35.55 4.59
N GLY A 141 -18.77 35.50 5.92
CA GLY A 141 -19.93 35.66 6.77
C GLY A 141 -21.00 34.62 6.44
N ASN A 142 -22.28 35.00 6.56
CA ASN A 142 -23.38 34.05 6.41
C ASN A 142 -23.49 33.37 5.04
N SER A 143 -22.90 33.95 3.99
CA SER A 143 -22.95 33.37 2.64
C SER A 143 -22.19 32.05 2.58
N HIS A 144 -21.00 31.96 3.17
CA HIS A 144 -20.10 30.80 3.11
C HIS A 144 -19.88 30.21 1.69
N VAL A 145 -20.20 30.96 0.62
CA VAL A 145 -20.12 30.48 -0.76
C VAL A 145 -18.72 30.78 -1.30
N ILE A 146 -18.00 29.73 -1.67
CA ILE A 146 -16.82 29.84 -2.51
C ILE A 146 -17.24 29.69 -3.98
N PRO A 147 -16.83 30.60 -4.88
CA PRO A 147 -17.09 30.44 -6.32
C PRO A 147 -16.51 29.12 -6.85
N GLY A 148 -17.23 28.47 -7.78
CA GLY A 148 -16.78 27.21 -8.37
C GLY A 148 -15.69 27.38 -9.43
N ASP A 149 -15.72 28.51 -10.15
CA ASP A 149 -14.76 28.82 -11.19
C ASP A 149 -13.51 29.53 -10.64
N VAL A 150 -12.39 29.34 -11.34
CA VAL A 150 -11.07 29.86 -10.92
C VAL A 150 -11.04 31.39 -10.91
N ALA A 151 -11.80 32.06 -11.78
CA ALA A 151 -11.81 33.53 -11.83
C ALA A 151 -12.53 34.13 -10.62
N GLY A 152 -13.69 33.61 -10.24
CA GLY A 152 -14.38 34.00 -9.01
C GLY A 152 -13.55 33.70 -7.75
N GLN A 153 -12.83 32.58 -7.74
CA GLN A 153 -11.88 32.29 -6.67
C GLN A 153 -10.72 33.29 -6.60
N ALA A 154 -10.24 33.77 -7.76
CA ALA A 154 -9.20 34.78 -7.82
C ALA A 154 -9.66 36.14 -7.26
N ASP A 155 -10.90 36.56 -7.55
CA ASP A 155 -11.51 37.75 -6.96
C ASP A 155 -11.61 37.62 -5.44
N LEU A 156 -12.09 36.47 -4.94
CA LEU A 156 -12.14 36.19 -3.50
C LEU A 156 -10.75 36.27 -2.85
N TRP A 157 -9.75 35.65 -3.46
CA TRP A 157 -8.36 35.69 -3.01
C TRP A 157 -7.82 37.12 -2.95
N SER A 158 -7.98 37.89 -4.03
CA SER A 158 -7.55 39.30 -4.12
C SER A 158 -8.31 40.19 -3.13
N HIS A 159 -9.57 39.88 -2.83
CA HIS A 159 -10.39 40.72 -1.97
C HIS A 159 -10.15 40.45 -0.47
N TYR A 160 -10.03 39.18 -0.07
CA TYR A 160 -10.03 38.78 1.34
C TYR A 160 -8.67 38.29 1.86
N TYR A 161 -7.84 37.68 1.00
CA TYR A 161 -6.59 37.05 1.39
C TYR A 161 -5.38 37.93 1.07
N HIS A 162 -5.33 38.53 -0.13
CA HIS A 162 -4.27 39.43 -0.59
C HIS A 162 -4.84 40.71 -1.20
N LEU A 163 -5.24 41.64 -0.32
CA LEU A 163 -6.00 42.84 -0.69
C LEU A 163 -5.38 43.63 -1.86
N GLY A 164 -6.02 43.54 -3.03
CA GLY A 164 -5.68 44.33 -4.22
C GLY A 164 -4.58 43.73 -5.09
N GLU A 165 -4.14 42.50 -4.83
CA GLU A 165 -3.21 41.79 -5.71
C GLU A 165 -3.89 41.38 -7.04
N PRO A 166 -3.16 41.34 -8.17
CA PRO A 166 -3.74 40.96 -9.45
C PRO A 166 -4.25 39.52 -9.48
N GLU A 167 -5.53 39.33 -9.82
CA GLU A 167 -6.19 38.02 -9.97
C GLU A 167 -5.45 37.07 -10.93
N GLY A 168 -4.79 37.61 -11.95
CA GLY A 168 -4.05 36.81 -12.95
C GLY A 168 -2.97 35.90 -12.35
N THR A 169 -2.36 36.30 -11.23
CA THR A 169 -1.39 35.46 -10.50
C THR A 169 -2.07 34.22 -9.92
N TYR A 170 -3.20 34.42 -9.23
CA TYR A 170 -3.99 33.33 -8.68
C TYR A 170 -4.45 32.39 -9.79
N ILE A 171 -5.06 32.92 -10.86
CA ILE A 171 -5.59 32.11 -11.97
C ILE A 171 -4.49 31.21 -12.54
N THR A 172 -3.31 31.78 -12.82
CA THR A 172 -2.20 31.02 -13.43
C THR A 172 -1.72 29.87 -12.55
N LEU A 173 -1.56 30.11 -11.25
CA LEU A 173 -1.04 29.11 -10.30
C LEU A 173 -2.12 28.10 -9.89
N ALA A 174 -3.35 28.56 -9.67
CA ALA A 174 -4.48 27.72 -9.29
C ALA A 174 -4.86 26.73 -10.41
N THR A 175 -4.79 27.14 -11.68
CA THR A 175 -5.00 26.23 -12.81
C THR A 175 -3.95 25.11 -12.81
N LYS A 176 -2.67 25.42 -12.58
CA LYS A 176 -1.60 24.42 -12.46
C LYS A 176 -1.79 23.48 -11.28
N ALA A 177 -2.24 24.01 -10.14
CA ALA A 177 -2.47 23.24 -8.92
C ALA A 177 -3.52 22.13 -9.07
N THR A 178 -4.37 22.22 -10.10
CA THR A 178 -5.47 21.28 -10.37
C THR A 178 -5.41 20.67 -11.76
N GLU A 179 -4.25 20.66 -12.43
CA GLU A 179 -4.03 19.79 -13.58
C GLU A 179 -4.04 18.33 -13.09
N TYR A 180 -5.23 17.75 -13.06
CA TYR A 180 -5.49 16.40 -12.57
C TYR A 180 -5.71 15.46 -13.74
N GLU A 181 -4.91 14.39 -13.82
CA GLU A 181 -5.11 13.31 -14.78
C GLU A 181 -5.93 12.19 -14.14
N CYS A 182 -7.09 11.89 -14.75
CA CYS A 182 -7.93 10.76 -14.35
C CYS A 182 -7.27 9.44 -14.77
N ASN A 183 -6.33 8.96 -13.96
CA ASN A 183 -5.52 7.79 -14.27
C ASN A 183 -6.21 6.49 -13.89
N GLY A 184 -6.09 5.47 -14.75
CA GLY A 184 -6.69 4.15 -14.54
C GLY A 184 -8.14 4.03 -15.04
N LYS A 185 -8.72 2.85 -14.85
CA LYS A 185 -10.07 2.52 -15.36
C LYS A 185 -11.15 3.01 -14.41
N LEU A 186 -12.13 3.73 -14.95
CA LEU A 186 -13.31 4.23 -14.21
C LEU A 186 -14.59 3.90 -14.98
N ASP A 187 -15.53 3.23 -14.32
CA ASP A 187 -16.90 3.03 -14.77
C ASP A 187 -17.81 4.04 -14.03
N LEU A 188 -18.22 5.09 -14.74
CA LEU A 188 -19.01 6.21 -14.20
C LEU A 188 -20.46 6.15 -14.69
N ALA A 189 -21.40 5.91 -13.78
CA ALA A 189 -22.83 5.88 -14.06
C ALA A 189 -23.52 7.16 -13.54
N PHE A 190 -24.27 7.84 -14.40
CA PHE A 190 -25.16 8.92 -13.99
C PHE A 190 -26.57 8.39 -13.76
N LEU A 191 -27.19 8.80 -12.64
CA LEU A 191 -28.61 8.57 -12.34
C LEU A 191 -29.28 9.93 -12.34
N MET A 192 -29.97 10.25 -13.42
CA MET A 192 -30.57 11.56 -13.65
C MET A 192 -32.06 11.54 -13.36
N ASP A 193 -32.45 12.31 -12.36
CA ASP A 193 -33.86 12.61 -12.13
C ASP A 193 -34.41 13.42 -13.32
N SER A 194 -35.54 12.99 -13.83
CA SER A 194 -36.29 13.63 -14.89
C SER A 194 -37.74 13.85 -14.49
N SER A 195 -38.07 13.74 -13.20
CA SER A 195 -39.41 13.84 -12.65
C SER A 195 -40.12 15.16 -12.99
N GLY A 196 -41.44 15.19 -12.76
CA GLY A 196 -42.29 16.36 -13.01
C GLY A 196 -41.97 17.59 -12.17
N SER A 197 -41.22 17.45 -11.06
CA SER A 197 -40.77 18.58 -10.22
C SER A 197 -39.70 19.44 -10.91
N ILE A 198 -38.84 18.81 -11.72
CA ILE A 198 -37.79 19.49 -12.45
C ILE A 198 -38.40 20.21 -13.65
N MET A 199 -38.11 21.50 -13.82
CA MET A 199 -38.54 22.24 -15.01
C MET A 199 -37.76 21.78 -16.25
N ALA A 200 -38.35 21.90 -17.44
CA ALA A 200 -37.66 21.51 -18.69
C ALA A 200 -36.34 22.28 -18.89
N THR A 201 -36.27 23.54 -18.47
CA THR A 201 -35.03 24.34 -18.51
C THR A 201 -33.97 23.84 -17.54
N ASP A 202 -34.38 23.38 -16.37
CA ASP A 202 -33.48 22.85 -15.33
C ASP A 202 -32.95 21.47 -15.71
N TYR A 203 -33.80 20.64 -16.33
CA TYR A 203 -33.38 19.35 -16.90
C TYR A 203 -32.33 19.53 -18.00
N LEU A 204 -32.43 20.59 -18.81
CA LEU A 204 -31.39 20.91 -19.80
C LEU A 204 -30.06 21.30 -19.13
N LEU A 205 -30.09 22.03 -18.02
CA LEU A 205 -28.88 22.34 -17.25
C LEU A 205 -28.26 21.08 -16.65
N GLN A 206 -29.09 20.14 -16.18
CA GLN A 206 -28.65 18.82 -15.70
C GLN A 206 -27.96 18.00 -16.81
N LEU A 207 -28.54 17.95 -18.01
CA LEU A 207 -27.94 17.29 -19.17
C LEU A 207 -26.62 17.93 -19.58
N ASN A 208 -26.56 19.26 -19.61
CA ASN A 208 -25.33 20.00 -19.94
C ASN A 208 -24.24 19.73 -18.91
N PHE A 209 -24.57 19.73 -17.62
CA PHE A 209 -23.62 19.39 -16.57
C PHE A 209 -23.02 17.99 -16.76
N VAL A 210 -23.85 16.98 -17.00
CA VAL A 210 -23.35 15.61 -17.26
C VAL A 210 -22.50 15.58 -18.52
N ALA A 211 -22.90 16.30 -19.58
CA ALA A 211 -22.11 16.44 -20.80
C ALA A 211 -20.74 17.10 -20.54
N ASP A 212 -20.67 18.12 -19.69
CA ASP A 212 -19.42 18.81 -19.35
C ASP A 212 -18.48 17.93 -18.51
N VAL A 213 -19.03 17.17 -17.55
CA VAL A 213 -18.25 16.15 -16.81
C VAL A 213 -17.68 15.12 -17.78
N VAL A 214 -18.51 14.56 -18.67
CA VAL A 214 -18.07 13.60 -19.70
C VAL A 214 -17.00 14.23 -20.61
N ASN A 215 -17.16 15.51 -20.97
CA ASN A 215 -16.22 16.21 -21.82
C ASN A 215 -14.85 16.44 -21.16
N ALA A 216 -14.81 16.62 -19.84
CA ALA A 216 -13.58 16.76 -19.06
C ALA A 216 -12.83 15.43 -18.84
N LEU A 217 -13.47 14.28 -19.05
CA LEU A 217 -12.89 12.97 -18.78
C LEU A 217 -12.25 12.31 -20.02
N PRO A 218 -11.19 11.49 -19.85
CA PRO A 218 -10.56 10.72 -20.92
C PRO A 218 -11.41 9.48 -21.28
N VAL A 219 -12.57 9.69 -21.91
CA VAL A 219 -13.48 8.61 -22.31
C VAL A 219 -12.83 7.69 -23.33
N SER A 220 -12.70 6.41 -22.98
CA SER A 220 -12.25 5.33 -23.86
C SER A 220 -12.46 3.97 -23.19
N ARG A 221 -12.38 2.88 -23.96
CA ARG A 221 -12.51 1.51 -23.43
C ARG A 221 -11.49 1.19 -22.34
N ASP A 222 -10.28 1.74 -22.41
CA ASP A 222 -9.17 1.45 -21.51
C ASP A 222 -9.01 2.47 -20.37
N HIS A 223 -9.79 3.55 -20.37
CA HIS A 223 -9.81 4.58 -19.32
C HIS A 223 -11.23 4.72 -18.76
N VAL A 224 -11.95 5.80 -19.09
CA VAL A 224 -13.30 6.08 -18.56
C VAL A 224 -14.39 5.52 -19.48
N GLN A 225 -15.29 4.71 -18.90
CA GLN A 225 -16.56 4.31 -19.53
C GLN A 225 -17.71 5.00 -18.80
N VAL A 226 -18.75 5.39 -19.55
CA VAL A 226 -19.89 6.13 -19.01
C VAL A 226 -21.17 5.38 -19.30
N ALA A 227 -22.08 5.37 -18.32
CA ALA A 227 -23.44 4.87 -18.47
C ALA A 227 -24.43 5.90 -17.92
N ASN A 228 -25.68 5.82 -18.36
CA ASN A 228 -26.70 6.76 -17.94
C ASN A 228 -28.05 6.08 -17.71
N THR A 229 -28.60 6.30 -16.52
CA THR A 229 -29.94 5.88 -16.11
C THR A 229 -30.77 7.13 -15.86
N VAL A 230 -31.93 7.23 -16.47
CA VAL A 230 -32.88 8.32 -16.22
C VAL A 230 -34.06 7.76 -15.44
N PHE A 231 -34.59 8.54 -14.51
CA PHE A 231 -35.75 8.12 -13.73
C PHE A 231 -36.79 9.21 -13.57
N GLY A 232 -38.04 8.77 -13.45
CA GLY A 232 -39.22 9.59 -13.18
C GLY A 232 -40.26 8.70 -12.51
N THR A 233 -41.40 8.44 -13.16
CA THR A 233 -42.36 7.42 -12.67
C THR A 233 -41.72 6.04 -12.66
N SER A 234 -40.90 5.76 -13.67
CA SER A 234 -40.08 4.57 -13.80
C SER A 234 -38.64 4.94 -14.09
N ALA A 235 -37.70 4.05 -13.82
CA ALA A 235 -36.31 4.19 -14.25
C ALA A 235 -36.04 3.46 -15.58
N THR A 236 -35.11 3.98 -16.38
CA THR A 236 -34.68 3.39 -17.65
C THR A 236 -33.18 3.62 -17.85
N VAL A 237 -32.46 2.56 -18.17
CA VAL A 237 -31.05 2.65 -18.62
C VAL A 237 -31.08 3.13 -20.07
N THR A 238 -30.63 4.37 -20.30
CA THR A 238 -30.58 4.97 -21.64
C THR A 238 -29.44 4.39 -22.47
N PHE A 239 -28.29 4.21 -21.84
CA PHE A 239 -27.15 3.47 -22.38
C PHE A 239 -26.28 2.89 -21.27
N GLY A 240 -25.66 1.74 -21.54
CA GLY A 240 -24.72 1.05 -20.65
C GLY A 240 -23.26 1.33 -21.00
N PHE A 241 -22.33 0.75 -20.23
CA PHE A 241 -20.88 0.96 -20.40
C PHE A 241 -20.32 0.42 -21.73
N ASP A 242 -20.99 -0.56 -22.33
CA ASP A 242 -20.63 -1.18 -23.60
C ASP A 242 -21.30 -0.55 -24.83
N THR A 243 -22.18 0.44 -24.63
CA THR A 243 -22.98 1.03 -25.71
C THR A 243 -22.14 1.98 -26.57
N TYR A 244 -21.35 2.86 -25.95
CA TYR A 244 -20.55 3.88 -26.62
C TYR A 244 -19.09 3.83 -26.18
N THR A 245 -18.17 3.98 -27.13
CA THR A 245 -16.73 4.16 -26.87
C THR A 245 -16.25 5.57 -27.14
N ASP A 246 -17.00 6.34 -27.93
CA ASP A 246 -16.65 7.67 -28.38
C ASP A 246 -17.45 8.73 -27.63
N LYS A 247 -16.73 9.75 -27.15
CA LYS A 247 -17.30 10.88 -26.43
C LYS A 247 -18.40 11.58 -27.23
N ALA A 248 -18.24 11.72 -28.54
CA ALA A 248 -19.20 12.41 -29.39
C ALA A 248 -20.59 11.73 -29.39
N ASP A 249 -20.63 10.39 -29.38
CA ASP A 249 -21.88 9.63 -29.39
C ASP A 249 -22.60 9.73 -28.04
N ILE A 250 -21.85 9.67 -26.93
CA ILE A 250 -22.40 9.89 -25.58
C ILE A 250 -23.03 11.29 -25.49
N LEU A 251 -22.33 12.32 -25.98
CA LEU A 251 -22.84 13.70 -25.96
C LEU A 251 -24.07 13.88 -26.84
N ASP A 252 -24.17 13.18 -27.97
CA ASP A 252 -25.34 13.19 -28.84
C ASP A 252 -26.54 12.47 -28.22
N ASP A 253 -26.32 11.35 -27.53
CA ASP A 253 -27.36 10.61 -26.79
C ASP A 253 -27.92 11.41 -25.61
N LEU A 254 -27.02 12.01 -24.79
CA LEU A 254 -27.41 12.88 -23.68
C LEU A 254 -28.31 14.03 -24.15
N ARG A 255 -27.99 14.68 -25.27
CA ARG A 255 -28.82 15.78 -25.82
C ARG A 255 -30.22 15.35 -26.26
N LYS A 256 -30.40 14.07 -26.60
CA LYS A 256 -31.67 13.50 -27.07
C LYS A 256 -32.44 12.79 -25.97
N THR A 257 -31.85 12.68 -24.79
CA THR A 257 -32.44 11.97 -23.65
C THR A 257 -33.74 12.66 -23.22
N PRO A 258 -34.89 11.96 -23.28
CA PRO A 258 -36.17 12.58 -23.00
C PRO A 258 -36.39 12.75 -21.50
N LYS A 259 -37.11 13.82 -21.15
CA LYS A 259 -37.57 14.07 -19.79
C LYS A 259 -38.88 13.32 -19.51
N ASP A 260 -38.98 12.60 -18.39
CA ASP A 260 -40.27 12.15 -17.85
C ASP A 260 -41.04 13.37 -17.28
N ASN A 261 -42.36 13.31 -17.08
CA ASN A 261 -43.09 14.35 -16.33
C ASN A 261 -43.86 13.72 -15.16
N GLY A 262 -43.37 12.58 -14.71
CA GLY A 262 -43.96 11.69 -13.73
C GLY A 262 -43.44 11.85 -12.30
N GLY A 263 -43.48 10.77 -11.52
CA GLY A 263 -42.99 10.72 -10.14
C GLY A 263 -41.47 10.73 -10.02
N THR A 264 -40.94 10.37 -8.84
CA THR A 264 -39.49 10.34 -8.53
C THR A 264 -39.11 8.98 -7.96
N ASN A 265 -38.88 7.99 -8.84
CA ASN A 265 -38.60 6.60 -8.47
C ASN A 265 -37.08 6.33 -8.33
N THR A 266 -36.45 7.03 -7.38
CA THR A 266 -35.06 6.81 -6.96
C THR A 266 -34.71 5.34 -6.65
N PRO A 267 -35.55 4.54 -5.97
CA PRO A 267 -35.17 3.17 -5.63
C PRO A 267 -35.06 2.27 -6.87
N GLU A 268 -35.91 2.47 -7.87
CA GLU A 268 -35.80 1.73 -9.13
C GLU A 268 -34.53 2.12 -9.90
N ALA A 269 -34.17 3.41 -9.92
CA ALA A 269 -32.95 3.89 -10.55
C ALA A 269 -31.70 3.23 -9.93
N LEU A 270 -31.63 3.18 -8.60
CA LEU A 270 -30.55 2.50 -7.86
C LEU A 270 -30.54 0.99 -8.14
N PHE A 271 -31.72 0.35 -8.21
CA PHE A 271 -31.85 -1.06 -8.52
C PHE A 271 -31.37 -1.40 -9.93
N LEU A 272 -31.77 -0.64 -10.95
CA LEU A 272 -31.34 -0.84 -12.34
C LEU A 272 -29.86 -0.55 -12.51
N THR A 273 -29.34 0.49 -11.85
CA THR A 273 -27.92 0.80 -11.86
C THR A 273 -27.09 -0.37 -11.31
N ARG A 274 -27.53 -0.97 -10.20
CA ARG A 274 -26.89 -2.15 -9.63
C ARG A 274 -26.98 -3.38 -10.56
N THR A 275 -28.19 -3.70 -11.03
CA THR A 275 -28.46 -4.99 -11.68
C THR A 275 -28.20 -5.03 -13.18
N GLN A 276 -28.25 -3.87 -13.84
CA GLN A 276 -28.09 -3.73 -15.29
C GLN A 276 -26.86 -2.90 -15.65
N VAL A 277 -26.58 -1.77 -14.97
CA VAL A 277 -25.45 -0.90 -15.37
C VAL A 277 -24.12 -1.47 -14.88
N PHE A 278 -23.95 -1.70 -13.57
CA PHE A 278 -22.75 -2.31 -13.00
C PHE A 278 -22.69 -3.83 -13.19
N ASN A 279 -23.32 -4.34 -14.23
CA ASN A 279 -23.30 -5.74 -14.60
C ASN A 279 -22.19 -6.02 -15.62
N LYS A 280 -21.38 -7.04 -15.38
CA LYS A 280 -20.31 -7.48 -16.29
C LYS A 280 -20.80 -7.80 -17.70
N THR A 281 -22.02 -8.32 -17.84
CA THR A 281 -22.59 -8.62 -19.18
C THR A 281 -22.92 -7.38 -19.97
N ASN A 282 -23.02 -6.22 -19.31
CA ASN A 282 -23.40 -4.93 -19.90
C ASN A 282 -22.22 -3.94 -19.83
N GLY A 283 -20.99 -4.47 -19.91
CA GLY A 283 -19.76 -3.68 -20.05
C GLY A 283 -19.03 -3.33 -18.76
N ALA A 284 -19.62 -3.50 -17.58
CA ALA A 284 -18.95 -3.13 -16.32
C ALA A 284 -17.65 -3.95 -16.10
N ARG A 285 -16.56 -3.25 -15.86
CA ARG A 285 -15.21 -3.81 -15.71
C ARG A 285 -14.94 -4.16 -14.25
N HIS A 286 -14.31 -5.30 -14.01
CA HIS A 286 -13.98 -5.76 -12.64
C HIS A 286 -12.77 -5.04 -12.04
N ASP A 287 -11.89 -4.52 -12.90
CA ASP A 287 -10.63 -3.83 -12.62
C ASP A 287 -10.77 -2.30 -12.74
N ALA A 288 -12.01 -1.80 -12.83
CA ALA A 288 -12.32 -0.37 -12.88
C ALA A 288 -12.97 0.09 -11.59
N ARG A 289 -12.66 1.33 -11.19
CA ARG A 289 -13.39 2.02 -10.12
C ARG A 289 -14.86 2.14 -10.53
N LYS A 290 -15.78 1.90 -9.60
CA LYS A 290 -17.22 1.93 -9.88
C LYS A 290 -17.83 3.10 -9.16
N VAL A 291 -18.36 4.06 -9.92
CA VAL A 291 -18.88 5.31 -9.36
C VAL A 291 -20.25 5.61 -9.92
N ALA A 292 -21.21 5.87 -9.04
CA ALA A 292 -22.54 6.36 -9.39
C ALA A 292 -22.71 7.81 -8.93
N VAL A 293 -23.23 8.68 -9.80
CA VAL A 293 -23.59 10.06 -9.46
C VAL A 293 -25.10 10.21 -9.60
N LEU A 294 -25.80 10.38 -8.49
CA LEU A 294 -27.22 10.66 -8.43
C LEU A 294 -27.46 12.17 -8.49
N LEU A 295 -28.31 12.62 -9.41
CA LEU A 295 -28.77 14.01 -9.51
C LEU A 295 -30.28 14.02 -9.29
N THR A 296 -30.78 14.75 -8.28
CA THR A 296 -32.21 14.83 -7.97
C THR A 296 -32.58 16.16 -7.31
N ASP A 297 -33.82 16.62 -7.55
CA ASP A 297 -34.42 17.78 -6.87
C ASP A 297 -35.44 17.38 -5.80
N GLY A 298 -35.68 16.07 -5.62
CA GLY A 298 -36.92 15.58 -5.07
C GLY A 298 -36.78 14.65 -3.85
N GLU A 299 -37.95 14.31 -3.33
CA GLU A 299 -38.16 13.25 -2.35
C GLU A 299 -38.56 11.98 -3.11
N SER A 300 -37.88 10.88 -2.83
CA SER A 300 -38.24 9.59 -3.41
C SER A 300 -39.66 9.19 -3.02
N TYR A 301 -40.32 8.49 -3.94
CA TYR A 301 -41.60 7.84 -3.68
C TYR A 301 -41.57 6.87 -2.48
N ASP A 302 -40.41 6.25 -2.20
CA ASP A 302 -40.23 5.36 -1.05
C ASP A 302 -38.82 5.49 -0.46
N PHE A 303 -38.70 6.28 0.60
CA PHE A 303 -37.45 6.48 1.32
C PHE A 303 -36.82 5.17 1.79
N ASN A 304 -37.59 4.26 2.40
CA ASN A 304 -37.03 3.04 2.99
C ASN A 304 -36.50 2.08 1.92
N LEU A 305 -37.21 1.96 0.80
CA LEU A 305 -36.73 1.18 -0.34
C LEU A 305 -35.47 1.83 -0.96
N THR A 306 -35.42 3.16 -1.00
CA THR A 306 -34.26 3.93 -1.49
C THR A 306 -33.01 3.61 -0.66
N VAL A 307 -33.11 3.68 0.67
CA VAL A 307 -32.02 3.31 1.58
C VAL A 307 -31.56 1.87 1.35
N GLN A 308 -32.50 0.94 1.17
CA GLN A 308 -32.16 -0.47 0.94
C GLN A 308 -31.44 -0.69 -0.39
N GLN A 309 -31.88 -0.07 -1.48
CA GLN A 309 -31.23 -0.23 -2.79
C GLN A 309 -29.88 0.47 -2.84
N ALA A 310 -29.76 1.66 -2.25
CA ALA A 310 -28.49 2.36 -2.15
C ALA A 310 -27.47 1.56 -1.33
N LYS A 311 -27.88 0.97 -0.20
CA LYS A 311 -27.02 0.08 0.58
C LYS A 311 -26.53 -1.10 -0.28
N LYS A 312 -27.43 -1.78 -1.01
CA LYS A 312 -27.05 -2.91 -1.88
C LYS A 312 -26.07 -2.49 -2.97
N LEU A 313 -26.25 -1.31 -3.56
CA LEU A 313 -25.33 -0.77 -4.56
C LEU A 313 -23.94 -0.50 -3.96
N ARG A 314 -23.87 0.12 -2.77
CA ARG A 314 -22.61 0.34 -2.05
C ARG A 314 -21.94 -0.97 -1.60
N ASP A 315 -22.73 -1.95 -1.16
CA ASP A 315 -22.24 -3.28 -0.77
C ASP A 315 -21.57 -4.02 -1.96
N GLU A 316 -21.92 -3.69 -3.21
CA GLU A 316 -21.27 -4.19 -4.43
C GLU A 316 -19.99 -3.42 -4.82
N GLY A 317 -19.54 -2.51 -3.96
CA GLY A 317 -18.30 -1.75 -4.13
C GLY A 317 -18.44 -0.52 -5.03
N VAL A 318 -19.66 -0.02 -5.22
CA VAL A 318 -19.93 1.22 -5.97
C VAL A 318 -19.90 2.42 -5.02
N VAL A 319 -19.09 3.42 -5.35
CA VAL A 319 -19.05 4.71 -4.64
C VAL A 319 -20.17 5.60 -5.17
N VAL A 320 -21.04 6.09 -4.28
CA VAL A 320 -22.22 6.87 -4.67
C VAL A 320 -22.04 8.33 -4.24
N PHE A 321 -22.05 9.23 -5.22
CA PHE A 321 -22.17 10.68 -5.01
C PHE A 321 -23.63 11.09 -5.19
N ALA A 322 -24.13 11.97 -4.32
CA ALA A 322 -25.49 12.48 -4.38
C ALA A 322 -25.48 14.00 -4.51
N ILE A 323 -26.05 14.51 -5.60
CA ILE A 323 -26.20 15.93 -5.90
C ILE A 323 -27.68 16.27 -5.75
N GLY A 324 -28.00 17.02 -4.71
CA GLY A 324 -29.33 17.57 -4.45
C GLY A 324 -29.44 18.99 -4.95
N VAL A 325 -30.51 19.32 -5.67
CA VAL A 325 -30.73 20.68 -6.17
C VAL A 325 -32.08 21.23 -5.69
N GLY A 326 -32.08 22.42 -5.08
CA GLY A 326 -33.31 23.05 -4.59
C GLY A 326 -33.85 22.45 -3.29
N TRP A 327 -35.16 22.21 -3.24
CA TRP A 327 -35.85 21.76 -2.03
C TRP A 327 -35.78 20.23 -1.88
N ILE A 328 -34.66 19.75 -1.34
CA ILE A 328 -34.35 18.32 -1.25
C ILE A 328 -34.66 17.69 0.11
N ASN A 329 -34.88 16.37 0.13
CA ASN A 329 -34.84 15.58 1.35
C ASN A 329 -33.38 15.22 1.70
N LEU A 330 -32.75 16.02 2.56
CA LEU A 330 -31.35 15.82 2.93
C LEU A 330 -31.09 14.44 3.55
N GLN A 331 -32.04 13.89 4.32
CA GLN A 331 -31.87 12.56 4.90
C GLN A 331 -31.76 11.48 3.83
N GLU A 332 -32.45 11.64 2.70
CA GLU A 332 -32.38 10.71 1.58
C GLU A 332 -31.02 10.77 0.90
N LEU A 333 -30.52 11.96 0.58
CA LEU A 333 -29.18 12.12 -0.03
C LEU A 333 -28.09 11.54 0.87
N LEU A 334 -28.15 11.82 2.18
CA LEU A 334 -27.21 11.27 3.16
C LEU A 334 -27.28 9.73 3.22
N ALA A 335 -28.48 9.14 3.09
CA ALA A 335 -28.63 7.70 3.12
C ALA A 335 -28.22 7.00 1.80
N VAL A 336 -28.24 7.74 0.69
CA VAL A 336 -27.85 7.24 -0.64
C VAL A 336 -26.35 7.34 -0.89
N ALA A 337 -25.73 8.44 -0.46
CA ALA A 337 -24.30 8.67 -0.68
C ALA A 337 -23.41 7.67 0.06
N SER A 338 -22.18 7.53 -0.42
CA SER A 338 -21.11 6.81 0.29
C SER A 338 -20.49 7.67 1.38
N GLU A 339 -19.86 7.03 2.36
CA GLU A 339 -19.05 7.73 3.36
C GLU A 339 -17.67 8.12 2.76
N PRO A 340 -17.06 9.23 3.22
CA PRO A 340 -17.61 10.22 4.14
C PRO A 340 -18.63 11.12 3.43
N VAL A 341 -19.84 11.27 4.02
CA VAL A 341 -20.94 12.07 3.44
C VAL A 341 -20.53 13.50 3.10
N CYS A 342 -19.64 14.11 3.88
CA CYS A 342 -19.13 15.46 3.65
C CYS A 342 -18.50 15.67 2.26
N SER A 343 -17.97 14.60 1.65
CA SER A 343 -17.30 14.63 0.33
C SER A 343 -18.14 14.01 -0.80
N HIS A 344 -19.25 13.35 -0.45
CA HIS A 344 -20.11 12.62 -1.39
C HIS A 344 -21.50 13.22 -1.54
N VAL A 345 -21.86 14.23 -0.74
CA VAL A 345 -23.15 14.94 -0.84
C VAL A 345 -22.92 16.40 -1.19
N TYR A 346 -23.50 16.81 -2.31
CA TYR A 346 -23.47 18.20 -2.79
C TYR A 346 -24.91 18.72 -2.77
N VAL A 347 -25.13 19.84 -2.08
CA VAL A 347 -26.43 20.51 -2.06
C VAL A 347 -26.28 21.87 -2.73
N LEU A 348 -27.12 22.10 -3.74
CA LEU A 348 -27.14 23.32 -4.54
C LEU A 348 -28.49 24.00 -4.41
N ASP A 349 -28.50 25.34 -4.39
CA ASP A 349 -29.75 26.10 -4.26
C ASP A 349 -30.64 25.97 -5.51
N ASN A 350 -30.02 25.88 -6.69
CA ASN A 350 -30.71 25.75 -7.97
C ASN A 350 -29.75 25.24 -9.06
N TYR A 351 -30.31 24.85 -10.21
CA TYR A 351 -29.55 24.26 -11.31
C TYR A 351 -28.58 25.22 -11.99
N ALA A 352 -28.72 26.55 -11.86
CA ALA A 352 -27.76 27.49 -12.43
C ALA A 352 -26.38 27.42 -11.76
N HIS A 353 -26.29 26.82 -10.56
CA HIS A 353 -25.03 26.66 -9.83
C HIS A 353 -24.41 25.26 -10.04
N ILE A 354 -25.02 24.38 -10.84
CA ILE A 354 -24.54 23.00 -10.99
C ILE A 354 -23.15 22.90 -11.61
N GLU A 355 -22.79 23.84 -12.48
CA GLU A 355 -21.44 23.92 -13.04
C GLU A 355 -20.38 24.23 -11.96
N SER A 356 -20.76 24.79 -10.80
CA SER A 356 -19.81 25.14 -9.75
C SER A 356 -19.11 23.94 -9.13
N ILE A 357 -19.69 22.74 -9.27
CA ILE A 357 -19.17 21.49 -8.71
C ILE A 357 -18.50 20.60 -9.75
N LEU A 358 -18.38 21.07 -11.00
CA LEU A 358 -17.81 20.28 -12.11
C LEU A 358 -16.44 19.70 -11.76
N TYR A 359 -15.52 20.55 -11.27
CA TYR A 359 -14.17 20.12 -10.91
C TYR A 359 -14.13 19.19 -9.68
N GLU A 360 -15.00 19.41 -8.70
CA GLU A 360 -15.09 18.55 -7.52
C GLU A 360 -15.58 17.16 -7.88
N ILE A 361 -16.62 17.07 -8.73
CA ILE A 361 -17.15 15.80 -9.21
C ILE A 361 -16.13 15.11 -10.12
N GLN A 362 -15.46 15.83 -11.02
CA GLN A 362 -14.39 15.26 -11.83
C GLN A 362 -13.28 14.67 -10.95
N LYS A 363 -12.75 15.43 -9.99
CA LYS A 363 -11.69 14.97 -9.10
C LYS A 363 -12.15 13.79 -8.26
N SER A 364 -13.27 13.92 -7.54
CA SER A 364 -13.74 12.92 -6.59
C SER A 364 -14.12 11.59 -7.26
N THR A 365 -14.73 11.64 -8.46
CA THR A 365 -15.06 10.42 -9.21
C THR A 365 -13.81 9.70 -9.72
N CYS A 366 -12.75 10.44 -10.06
CA CYS A 366 -11.48 9.85 -10.50
C CYS A 366 -10.62 9.32 -9.35
N GLU A 367 -10.70 9.93 -8.16
CA GLU A 367 -10.00 9.49 -6.94
C GLU A 367 -10.76 8.41 -6.16
N ALA A 368 -11.99 8.09 -6.55
CA ALA A 368 -12.81 7.10 -5.88
C ALA A 368 -12.05 5.77 -5.65
N PRO A 369 -12.23 5.09 -4.51
CA PRO A 369 -11.55 3.82 -4.27
C PRO A 369 -11.97 2.72 -5.26
N LEU A 370 -11.02 1.85 -5.59
CA LEU A 370 -11.29 0.57 -6.23
C LEU A 370 -11.51 -0.49 -5.15
N VAL A 371 -12.74 -0.99 -5.02
CA VAL A 371 -13.08 -1.95 -3.96
C VAL A 371 -12.65 -3.38 -4.36
N VAL A 372 -11.77 -3.99 -3.56
CA VAL A 372 -11.36 -5.39 -3.74
C VAL A 372 -12.20 -6.28 -2.82
N THR A 373 -12.86 -7.27 -3.41
CA THR A 373 -13.69 -8.25 -2.69
C THR A 373 -12.99 -9.61 -2.62
N PRO A 374 -13.35 -10.50 -1.68
CA PRO A 374 -12.72 -11.82 -1.53
C PRO A 374 -12.80 -12.71 -2.77
N ASN A 375 -13.75 -12.45 -3.66
CA ASN A 375 -13.99 -13.23 -4.86
C ASN A 375 -13.29 -12.65 -6.09
N ASN A 376 -12.61 -11.51 -5.95
CA ASN A 376 -11.98 -10.79 -7.05
C ASN A 376 -10.49 -10.57 -6.79
N THR A 377 -9.69 -10.84 -7.80
CA THR A 377 -8.28 -10.42 -7.84
C THR A 377 -8.20 -9.09 -8.56
N LEU A 378 -7.40 -8.17 -8.03
CA LEU A 378 -7.03 -6.96 -8.72
C LEU A 378 -5.63 -7.11 -9.32
N THR A 379 -5.48 -6.75 -10.59
CA THR A 379 -4.19 -6.62 -11.25
C THR A 379 -4.06 -5.22 -11.82
N GLY A 380 -2.84 -4.69 -11.85
CA GLY A 380 -2.57 -3.42 -12.49
C GLY A 380 -1.11 -3.27 -12.86
N HIS A 381 -0.78 -2.19 -13.54
CA HIS A 381 0.59 -1.88 -13.95
C HIS A 381 1.13 -0.70 -13.13
N VAL A 382 2.41 -0.79 -12.80
CA VAL A 382 3.13 0.30 -12.17
C VAL A 382 3.42 1.39 -13.21
N SER A 383 2.78 2.54 -13.03
CA SER A 383 3.08 3.74 -13.81
C SER A 383 4.47 4.30 -13.43
N GLU A 384 5.11 5.03 -14.34
CA GLU A 384 6.38 5.72 -14.05
C GLU A 384 6.24 6.79 -12.95
N ASN A 385 5.03 7.30 -12.73
CA ASN A 385 4.71 8.33 -11.74
C ASN A 385 4.08 7.76 -10.44
N GLY A 386 4.07 6.44 -10.28
CA GLY A 386 3.32 5.76 -9.24
C GLY A 386 1.86 5.53 -9.63
N THR A 387 1.29 4.46 -9.13
CA THR A 387 -0.16 4.23 -9.18
C THR A 387 -0.72 4.63 -7.81
N ILE A 388 -1.96 5.10 -7.72
CA ILE A 388 -2.66 5.27 -6.45
C ILE A 388 -3.95 4.49 -6.61
N ILE A 389 -4.08 3.41 -5.85
CA ILE A 389 -5.35 2.71 -5.72
C ILE A 389 -5.70 2.79 -4.27
N THR A 390 -6.81 3.46 -3.93
CA THR A 390 -7.45 3.30 -2.65
C THR A 390 -8.28 2.01 -2.66
N VAL A 391 -7.90 1.00 -1.90
CA VAL A 391 -8.72 -0.21 -1.75
C VAL A 391 -9.60 -0.08 -0.52
N GLY A 392 -10.92 -0.09 -0.69
CA GLY A 392 -11.87 -0.35 0.39
C GLY A 392 -12.08 -1.86 0.55
N THR A 393 -11.98 -2.38 1.77
CA THR A 393 -12.12 -3.82 2.03
C THR A 393 -13.17 -4.07 3.10
N ASN A 394 -14.14 -4.94 2.82
CA ASN A 394 -14.98 -5.55 3.85
C ASN A 394 -14.30 -6.84 4.30
N LYS A 395 -14.01 -6.98 5.60
CA LYS A 395 -13.46 -8.23 6.16
C LYS A 395 -14.47 -9.35 5.92
N PRO A 396 -14.18 -10.37 5.09
CA PRO A 396 -15.13 -11.46 4.87
C PRO A 396 -15.22 -12.41 6.06
N ASP A 397 -14.11 -12.61 6.77
CA ASP A 397 -13.98 -13.48 7.93
C ASP A 397 -12.70 -13.16 8.73
N ASN A 398 -12.55 -13.73 9.92
CA ASN A 398 -11.38 -13.57 10.80
C ASN A 398 -10.09 -14.21 10.26
N SER A 399 -10.18 -14.96 9.17
CA SER A 399 -9.10 -15.75 8.56
C SER A 399 -8.48 -15.10 7.32
N SER A 400 -9.09 -14.08 6.73
CA SER A 400 -8.64 -13.55 5.44
C SER A 400 -7.57 -12.46 5.59
N ILE A 401 -6.52 -12.57 4.79
CA ILE A 401 -5.49 -11.53 4.59
C ILE A 401 -5.52 -11.02 3.16
N LEU A 402 -5.06 -9.79 2.95
CA LEU A 402 -4.84 -9.24 1.61
C LEU A 402 -3.36 -9.38 1.26
N ALA A 403 -3.05 -10.20 0.26
CA ALA A 403 -1.72 -10.35 -0.31
C ALA A 403 -1.53 -9.34 -1.45
N ILE A 404 -0.45 -8.55 -1.38
CA ILE A 404 -0.03 -7.61 -2.42
C ILE A 404 1.31 -8.12 -2.94
N ARG A 405 1.36 -8.44 -4.23
CA ARG A 405 2.53 -9.02 -4.91
C ARG A 405 2.97 -8.08 -6.02
N SER A 406 4.27 -7.81 -6.09
CA SER A 406 4.87 -7.04 -7.17
C SER A 406 5.60 -7.94 -8.17
N ASN A 407 5.59 -7.54 -9.44
CA ASN A 407 6.38 -8.15 -10.51
C ASN A 407 7.30 -7.09 -11.12
N CYS A 408 8.61 -7.31 -11.04
CA CYS A 408 9.64 -6.39 -11.53
C CYS A 408 9.51 -4.92 -11.05
N SER A 409 8.88 -4.71 -9.89
CA SER A 409 8.64 -3.40 -9.31
C SER A 409 8.75 -3.44 -7.79
N ILE A 410 8.94 -2.27 -7.19
CA ILE A 410 8.82 -2.07 -5.75
C ILE A 410 7.51 -1.34 -5.51
N LEU A 411 6.68 -1.85 -4.61
CA LEU A 411 5.42 -1.23 -4.23
C LEU A 411 5.51 -0.76 -2.79
N ASP A 412 5.27 0.53 -2.55
CA ASP A 412 5.03 1.09 -1.24
C ASP A 412 3.54 1.15 -0.98
N ILE A 413 3.10 0.50 0.10
CA ILE A 413 1.69 0.35 0.45
C ILE A 413 1.41 1.14 1.73
N TYR A 414 0.68 2.24 1.59
CA TYR A 414 0.26 3.10 2.70
C TYR A 414 -1.12 2.69 3.17
N VAL A 415 -1.27 2.28 4.41
CA VAL A 415 -2.51 1.75 4.97
C VAL A 415 -3.08 2.77 5.95
N SER A 416 -4.39 2.99 5.91
CA SER A 416 -5.11 3.76 6.92
C SER A 416 -6.46 3.13 7.27
N TYR A 417 -6.78 3.21 8.55
CA TYR A 417 -8.06 2.73 9.10
C TYR A 417 -9.06 3.87 9.35
N THR A 418 -8.63 5.11 9.13
CA THR A 418 -9.37 6.32 9.51
C THR A 418 -9.39 7.39 8.42
N SER A 419 -8.44 7.36 7.49
CA SER A 419 -8.37 8.27 6.34
C SER A 419 -8.70 7.50 5.06
N PRO A 420 -9.65 7.98 4.23
CA PRO A 420 -10.01 7.34 2.97
C PRO A 420 -8.87 7.39 1.95
N ASN A 421 -7.95 8.35 2.04
CA ASN A 421 -6.84 8.51 1.10
C ASN A 421 -5.50 8.50 1.85
N PRO A 422 -5.00 7.33 2.31
CA PRO A 422 -3.65 7.26 2.86
C PRO A 422 -2.63 7.69 1.82
N ASN A 423 -1.57 8.37 2.23
CA ASN A 423 -0.51 8.81 1.35
C ASN A 423 0.83 8.88 2.12
N PRO A 424 1.97 9.18 1.48
CA PRO A 424 3.27 9.23 2.16
C PRO A 424 3.38 10.19 3.35
N ALA A 425 2.48 11.17 3.45
CA ALA A 425 2.41 12.14 4.53
C ALA A 425 1.41 11.76 5.65
N LEU A 426 0.49 10.82 5.39
CA LEU A 426 -0.53 10.39 6.34
C LEU A 426 -0.90 8.91 6.17
N TYR A 427 -0.41 8.07 7.08
CA TYR A 427 -0.71 6.64 7.10
C TYR A 427 -0.60 6.03 8.50
N SER A 428 -1.34 4.95 8.74
CA SER A 428 -1.28 4.16 9.98
C SER A 428 -0.16 3.13 9.93
N GLU A 429 0.05 2.50 8.77
CA GLU A 429 1.04 1.45 8.55
C GLU A 429 1.59 1.56 7.12
N LYS A 430 2.88 1.26 6.93
CA LYS A 430 3.51 1.17 5.61
C LYS A 430 4.06 -0.23 5.41
N LEU A 431 3.69 -0.87 4.30
CA LEU A 431 4.25 -2.14 3.85
C LEU A 431 5.02 -1.91 2.54
N THR A 432 5.93 -2.82 2.21
CA THR A 432 6.64 -2.81 0.93
C THR A 432 6.58 -4.19 0.30
N SER A 433 6.24 -4.27 -0.98
CA SER A 433 6.33 -5.51 -1.77
C SER A 433 7.42 -5.37 -2.82
N GLU A 434 8.29 -6.38 -2.88
CA GLU A 434 9.36 -6.52 -3.86
C GLU A 434 9.23 -7.84 -4.62
N GLN A 435 9.98 -8.00 -5.71
CA GLN A 435 10.00 -9.24 -6.46
C GLN A 435 10.41 -10.43 -5.57
N GLY A 436 9.54 -11.43 -5.48
CA GLY A 436 9.71 -12.60 -4.61
C GLY A 436 9.39 -12.35 -3.13
N LYS A 437 9.04 -11.12 -2.74
CA LYS A 437 8.65 -10.73 -1.37
C LYS A 437 7.28 -10.02 -1.37
N PRO A 438 6.18 -10.77 -1.25
CA PRO A 438 4.84 -10.21 -1.11
C PRO A 438 4.68 -9.39 0.18
N ALA A 439 3.88 -8.33 0.13
CA ALA A 439 3.35 -7.67 1.32
C ALA A 439 2.01 -8.31 1.72
N PHE A 440 1.78 -8.51 3.01
CA PHE A 440 0.55 -9.12 3.52
C PHE A 440 -0.11 -8.23 4.57
N LEU A 441 -1.30 -7.73 4.28
CA LEU A 441 -2.08 -6.93 5.21
C LEU A 441 -3.08 -7.80 5.98
N SER A 442 -3.03 -7.69 7.32
CA SER A 442 -3.98 -8.37 8.23
C SER A 442 -5.13 -7.43 8.60
N MET A 443 -6.37 -7.88 8.43
CA MET A 443 -7.57 -7.08 8.70
C MET A 443 -8.10 -7.22 10.14
N GLN A 444 -7.25 -7.56 11.11
CA GLN A 444 -7.68 -8.07 12.42
C GLN A 444 -8.18 -7.02 13.44
N SER A 445 -8.02 -5.71 13.18
CA SER A 445 -8.26 -4.65 14.19
C SER A 445 -9.61 -3.91 14.10
N GLN A 446 -10.55 -4.34 13.26
CA GLN A 446 -11.73 -3.54 12.92
C GLN A 446 -12.98 -3.95 13.72
N LYS A 447 -13.86 -2.98 14.04
CA LYS A 447 -15.28 -3.25 14.32
C LYS A 447 -15.94 -3.75 13.01
N ASP A 448 -16.96 -4.59 13.11
CA ASP A 448 -17.69 -5.10 11.93
C ASP A 448 -18.11 -3.94 10.99
N GLY A 449 -17.71 -4.02 9.72
CA GLY A 449 -18.11 -3.09 8.65
C GLY A 449 -17.20 -1.87 8.42
N GLN A 450 -16.09 -1.71 9.16
CA GLN A 450 -15.16 -0.61 8.92
C GLN A 450 -14.19 -0.94 7.77
N GLN A 451 -14.14 -0.06 6.76
CA GLN A 451 -13.28 -0.21 5.59
C GLN A 451 -11.83 0.13 5.94
N VAL A 452 -10.90 -0.73 5.54
CA VAL A 452 -9.47 -0.36 5.49
C VAL A 452 -9.21 0.29 4.15
N TYR A 453 -8.51 1.42 4.16
CA TYR A 453 -8.06 2.14 2.98
C TYR A 453 -6.57 1.89 2.78
N ILE A 454 -6.17 1.65 1.55
CA ILE A 454 -4.80 1.30 1.20
C ILE A 454 -4.46 2.07 -0.05
N THR A 455 -3.32 2.75 -0.11
CA THR A 455 -2.76 3.39 -1.31
C THR A 455 -1.47 2.67 -1.71
N VAL A 456 -1.43 2.14 -2.93
CA VAL A 456 -0.28 1.39 -3.46
C VAL A 456 0.50 2.24 -4.45
N VAL A 457 1.67 2.76 -4.06
CA VAL A 457 2.59 3.54 -4.90
C VAL A 457 3.68 2.62 -5.45
N GLY A 458 3.65 2.36 -6.76
CA GLY A 458 4.66 1.53 -7.41
C GLY A 458 5.82 2.33 -8.02
N THR A 459 7.03 1.77 -7.97
CA THR A 459 8.20 2.23 -8.71
C THR A 459 8.80 1.07 -9.49
N ARG A 460 9.22 1.31 -10.74
CA ARG A 460 9.93 0.28 -11.52
C ARG A 460 11.29 -0.02 -10.89
N LEU A 461 11.75 -1.26 -11.01
CA LEU A 461 13.13 -1.58 -10.64
C LEU A 461 14.11 -0.74 -11.48
N PRO A 462 15.28 -0.37 -10.91
CA PRO A 462 16.32 0.33 -11.67
C PRO A 462 16.69 -0.41 -12.95
N ASN A 463 16.99 0.30 -14.04
CA ASN A 463 17.26 -0.31 -15.36
C ASN A 463 18.30 -1.43 -15.30
N SER A 464 19.38 -1.26 -14.54
CA SER A 464 20.41 -2.27 -14.34
C SER A 464 19.86 -3.58 -13.76
N THR A 465 18.91 -3.50 -12.83
CA THR A 465 18.27 -4.66 -12.20
C THR A 465 17.19 -5.26 -13.10
N ALA A 466 16.41 -4.40 -13.78
CA ALA A 466 15.37 -4.82 -14.71
C ALA A 466 15.95 -5.57 -15.93
N GLU A 467 17.09 -5.14 -16.44
CA GLU A 467 17.82 -5.81 -17.54
C GLU A 467 18.37 -7.18 -17.10
N LEU A 468 18.94 -7.28 -15.89
CA LEU A 468 19.43 -8.56 -15.34
C LEU A 468 18.32 -9.60 -15.15
N LEU A 469 17.10 -9.15 -14.82
CA LEU A 469 15.94 -10.00 -14.59
C LEU A 469 15.08 -10.19 -15.85
N ASN A 470 15.50 -9.65 -17.01
CA ASN A 470 14.72 -9.63 -18.26
C ASN A 470 13.27 -9.18 -18.03
N CYS A 471 13.09 -8.11 -17.26
CA CYS A 471 11.78 -7.60 -16.90
C CYS A 471 11.03 -7.04 -18.12
N THR A 472 9.95 -7.72 -18.52
CA THR A 472 9.06 -7.27 -19.60
C THR A 472 7.68 -6.85 -19.09
N ASP A 473 7.37 -7.12 -17.83
CA ASP A 473 6.07 -6.82 -17.20
C ASP A 473 6.28 -6.21 -15.81
N PHE A 474 5.78 -4.98 -15.63
CA PHE A 474 5.84 -4.21 -14.39
C PHE A 474 4.45 -4.17 -13.74
N SER A 475 3.92 -5.33 -13.39
CA SER A 475 2.57 -5.49 -12.86
C SER A 475 2.57 -5.73 -11.35
N TYR A 476 1.40 -5.52 -10.74
CA TYR A 476 1.12 -5.92 -9.37
C TYR A 476 -0.21 -6.64 -9.29
N LYS A 477 -0.35 -7.44 -8.23
CA LYS A 477 -1.54 -8.25 -7.96
C LYS A 477 -1.95 -8.11 -6.50
N LEU A 478 -3.23 -7.83 -6.26
CA LEU A 478 -3.85 -7.84 -4.94
C LEU A 478 -4.92 -8.94 -4.89
N GLU A 479 -4.83 -9.84 -3.92
CA GLU A 479 -5.78 -10.93 -3.75
C GLU A 479 -5.99 -11.29 -2.28
N TYR A 480 -7.21 -11.72 -1.95
CA TYR A 480 -7.47 -12.28 -0.63
C TYR A 480 -6.98 -13.71 -0.54
N GLU A 481 -6.30 -14.02 0.56
CA GLU A 481 -5.87 -15.38 0.91
C GLU A 481 -6.49 -15.76 2.26
N LYS A 482 -7.02 -16.99 2.35
CA LYS A 482 -7.54 -17.53 3.61
C LYS A 482 -6.42 -18.14 4.42
N ILE A 483 -6.30 -17.73 5.68
CA ILE A 483 -5.45 -18.35 6.69
C ILE A 483 -6.33 -19.18 7.60
N THR A 484 -6.07 -20.48 7.69
CA THR A 484 -6.72 -21.32 8.71
C THR A 484 -6.18 -20.94 10.09
N PRO A 485 -6.99 -20.42 11.03
CA PRO A 485 -6.52 -20.11 12.37
C PRO A 485 -6.12 -21.40 13.09
N VAL A 486 -4.96 -21.39 13.75
CA VAL A 486 -4.50 -22.51 14.58
C VAL A 486 -5.17 -22.38 15.95
N GLU A 487 -6.04 -23.32 16.32
CA GLU A 487 -6.64 -23.36 17.67
C GLU A 487 -5.61 -23.84 18.70
N ILE A 488 -5.32 -23.02 19.70
CA ILE A 488 -4.46 -23.37 20.83
C ILE A 488 -5.34 -23.82 22.00
N VAL A 489 -5.44 -25.13 22.25
CA VAL A 489 -6.25 -25.72 23.33
C VAL A 489 -5.37 -26.28 24.46
N CYS A 490 -5.64 -25.84 25.69
CA CYS A 490 -4.98 -26.27 26.92
C CYS A 490 -5.74 -27.42 27.57
N ARG A 491 -5.01 -28.40 28.13
CA ARG A 491 -5.62 -29.58 28.76
C ARG A 491 -5.42 -29.55 30.26
N GLU A 492 -6.52 -29.46 31.00
CA GLU A 492 -6.52 -29.55 32.46
C GLU A 492 -7.30 -30.79 32.89
N LYS A 493 -6.64 -31.71 33.62
CA LYS A 493 -7.26 -32.91 34.24
C LYS A 493 -8.20 -33.70 33.32
N SER A 494 -7.82 -33.84 32.04
CA SER A 494 -8.53 -34.61 31.00
C SER A 494 -9.65 -33.89 30.24
N THR A 495 -9.88 -32.61 30.49
CA THR A 495 -10.80 -31.76 29.70
C THR A 495 -10.03 -30.68 28.95
N TYR A 496 -10.46 -30.39 27.72
CA TYR A 496 -9.88 -29.34 26.88
C TYR A 496 -10.56 -28.01 27.17
N ARG A 497 -9.77 -26.93 27.26
CA ARG A 497 -10.24 -25.54 27.36
C ARG A 497 -9.29 -24.60 26.60
N ASP A 498 -9.75 -23.40 26.29
CA ASP A 498 -8.90 -22.37 25.70
C ASP A 498 -7.71 -22.05 26.62
N CYS A 499 -6.55 -21.84 26.03
CA CYS A 499 -5.33 -21.45 26.73
C CYS A 499 -5.37 -19.94 27.09
N HIS A 500 -5.04 -19.59 28.32
CA HIS A 500 -4.86 -18.21 28.75
C HIS A 500 -3.38 -17.89 29.00
N PRO A 501 -2.92 -16.63 28.83
CA PRO A 501 -1.51 -16.26 29.03
C PRO A 501 -0.94 -16.65 30.40
N GLU A 502 -1.79 -16.64 31.42
CA GLU A 502 -1.48 -17.03 32.80
C GLU A 502 -1.16 -18.53 32.98
N ASP A 503 -1.57 -19.39 32.04
CA ASP A 503 -1.24 -20.83 32.06
C ASP A 503 0.26 -21.10 31.81
N PHE A 504 0.99 -20.11 31.29
CA PHE A 504 2.38 -20.25 30.84
C PHE A 504 3.39 -19.58 31.79
N VAL A 505 2.93 -18.72 32.70
CA VAL A 505 3.78 -17.93 33.60
C VAL A 505 4.44 -18.84 34.66
N GLY A 506 5.77 -18.91 34.66
CA GLY A 506 6.55 -19.68 35.64
C GLY A 506 6.65 -21.18 35.36
N SER A 507 6.24 -21.63 34.18
CA SER A 507 6.40 -23.02 33.73
C SER A 507 7.62 -23.15 32.79
N GLN A 508 8.19 -24.36 32.67
CA GLN A 508 9.20 -24.65 31.64
C GLN A 508 8.66 -24.53 30.19
N TYR A 509 7.37 -24.25 30.04
CA TYR A 509 6.65 -24.07 28.79
C TYR A 509 6.33 -22.59 28.52
N GLU A 510 6.91 -21.64 29.29
CA GLU A 510 6.79 -20.18 29.08
C GLU A 510 7.21 -19.72 27.67
N HIS A 511 7.95 -20.57 26.95
CA HIS A 511 8.45 -20.32 25.59
C HIS A 511 7.80 -21.22 24.51
N LEU A 512 6.86 -22.09 24.89
CA LEU A 512 6.31 -23.15 24.01
C LEU A 512 4.81 -22.94 23.80
N LEU A 513 4.38 -22.75 22.55
CA LEU A 513 2.96 -22.66 22.19
C LEU A 513 2.65 -23.38 20.88
N CYS A 514 1.58 -24.17 20.92
CA CYS A 514 0.88 -24.89 19.84
C CYS A 514 1.38 -26.31 19.52
N LYS A 515 0.40 -27.16 19.18
CA LYS A 515 0.61 -28.44 18.51
C LYS A 515 0.08 -28.34 17.10
N ASP A 516 0.83 -28.83 16.12
CA ASP A 516 0.33 -28.95 14.75
C ASP A 516 -0.77 -30.02 14.64
N ASN A 517 -1.34 -30.19 13.44
CA ASN A 517 -2.38 -31.18 13.15
C ASN A 517 -1.93 -32.65 13.39
N GLN A 518 -0.63 -32.85 13.64
CA GLN A 518 0.05 -34.13 13.88
C GLN A 518 0.54 -34.24 15.33
N ASN A 519 0.14 -33.29 16.19
CA ASN A 519 0.39 -33.26 17.63
C ASN A 519 1.87 -32.93 18.02
N GLN A 520 2.67 -32.35 17.11
CA GLN A 520 4.07 -31.97 17.35
C GLN A 520 4.19 -30.53 17.91
N VAL A 521 5.12 -30.33 18.85
CA VAL A 521 5.31 -29.06 19.57
C VAL A 521 6.18 -28.11 18.75
N VAL A 522 5.69 -26.91 18.45
CA VAL A 522 6.38 -25.90 17.64
C VAL A 522 6.89 -24.76 18.54
N ASP A 523 8.18 -24.41 18.44
CA ASP A 523 8.76 -23.26 19.15
C ASP A 523 8.20 -21.95 18.59
N ASN A 524 7.88 -20.97 19.44
CA ASN A 524 7.37 -19.67 18.99
C ASN A 524 8.54 -18.77 18.53
N PRO A 525 8.73 -18.54 17.21
CA PRO A 525 9.80 -17.69 16.73
C PRO A 525 9.43 -16.20 16.79
N CYS A 526 8.22 -15.85 17.20
CA CYS A 526 7.73 -14.47 17.32
C CYS A 526 8.22 -13.81 18.61
N THR A 527 9.53 -13.91 18.87
CA THR A 527 10.17 -13.32 20.04
C THR A 527 10.29 -11.80 19.90
N PRO A 528 10.30 -11.04 21.01
CA PRO A 528 10.52 -9.60 20.96
C PRO A 528 11.77 -9.20 20.17
N ASP A 529 12.84 -10.00 20.23
CA ASP A 529 14.08 -9.78 19.46
C ASP A 529 13.87 -9.97 17.95
N ASN A 530 13.14 -11.00 17.54
CA ASN A 530 12.82 -11.22 16.12
C ASN A 530 11.89 -10.13 15.57
N LEU A 531 10.89 -9.70 16.36
CA LEU A 531 10.01 -8.59 16.00
C LEU A 531 10.75 -7.26 15.88
N ALA A 532 11.67 -6.97 16.79
CA ALA A 532 12.50 -5.76 16.74
C ALA A 532 13.40 -5.71 15.48
N ASN A 533 13.73 -6.88 14.93
CA ASN A 533 14.48 -7.02 13.67
C ASN A 533 13.57 -7.21 12.45
N SER A 534 12.26 -6.98 12.57
CA SER A 534 11.27 -7.16 11.50
C SER A 534 11.24 -8.57 10.88
N LEU A 535 11.66 -9.58 11.63
CA LEU A 535 11.59 -10.99 11.23
C LEU A 535 10.19 -11.50 11.55
N LEU A 536 9.27 -11.30 10.61
CA LEU A 536 7.84 -11.64 10.77
C LEU A 536 7.45 -12.98 10.16
N ILE A 537 8.38 -13.63 9.46
CA ILE A 537 8.13 -14.87 8.73
C ILE A 537 9.27 -15.84 9.04
N HIS A 538 8.89 -17.04 9.48
CA HIS A 538 9.80 -18.11 9.86
C HIS A 538 9.38 -19.42 9.22
N PRO A 539 10.30 -20.33 8.90
CA PRO A 539 9.94 -21.64 8.39
C PRO A 539 9.23 -22.48 9.46
N HIS A 540 8.22 -23.27 9.06
CA HIS A 540 7.65 -24.26 9.97
C HIS A 540 8.69 -25.39 10.18
N PRO A 541 8.92 -25.84 11.43
CA PRO A 541 10.01 -26.77 11.74
C PRO A 541 9.81 -28.17 11.16
N TYR A 542 8.56 -28.59 10.93
CA TYR A 542 8.22 -29.99 10.60
C TYR A 542 7.52 -30.20 9.26
N ASP A 543 7.00 -29.15 8.65
CA ASP A 543 6.20 -29.27 7.43
C ASP A 543 6.66 -28.20 6.46
N VAL A 544 7.26 -28.65 5.36
CA VAL A 544 7.85 -27.78 4.34
C VAL A 544 6.80 -27.01 3.54
N ASN A 545 5.54 -27.44 3.59
CA ASN A 545 4.43 -26.70 2.98
C ASN A 545 3.84 -25.67 3.96
N LEU A 546 4.30 -25.62 5.21
CA LEU A 546 3.85 -24.66 6.21
C LEU A 546 4.95 -23.64 6.52
N PHE A 547 4.54 -22.46 6.96
CA PHE A 547 5.43 -21.45 7.54
C PHE A 547 4.76 -20.75 8.72
N ILE A 548 5.56 -20.10 9.53
CA ILE A 548 5.12 -19.39 10.73
C ILE A 548 5.16 -17.89 10.44
N LYS A 549 4.04 -17.21 10.68
CA LYS A 549 3.93 -15.75 10.61
C LYS A 549 3.80 -15.18 12.02
N CYS A 550 4.50 -14.10 12.27
CA CYS A 550 4.42 -13.33 13.48
C CYS A 550 3.69 -12.03 13.22
N ASP A 551 2.82 -11.62 14.13
CA ASP A 551 2.35 -10.24 14.15
C ASP A 551 3.18 -9.37 15.09
N LEU A 552 2.91 -8.07 15.03
CA LEU A 552 3.62 -7.06 15.81
C LEU A 552 3.34 -7.13 17.33
N LEU A 553 2.41 -7.99 17.77
CA LEU A 553 2.10 -8.26 19.17
C LEU A 553 2.75 -9.56 19.66
N GLY A 554 3.56 -10.24 18.84
CA GLY A 554 4.22 -11.51 19.16
C GLY A 554 3.32 -12.74 19.07
N ARG A 555 2.15 -12.60 18.42
CA ARG A 555 1.25 -13.72 18.15
C ARG A 555 1.72 -14.47 16.90
N MET A 556 1.70 -15.79 16.98
CA MET A 556 2.18 -16.72 15.97
C MET A 556 1.02 -17.33 15.18
N TYR A 557 1.16 -17.45 13.87
CA TYR A 557 0.20 -18.05 12.96
C TYR A 557 0.90 -19.09 12.07
N ILE A 558 0.48 -20.35 12.09
CA ILE A 558 0.97 -21.36 11.14
C ILE A 558 0.15 -21.21 9.85
N THR A 559 0.83 -21.04 8.72
CA THR A 559 0.25 -20.72 7.42
C THR A 559 0.68 -21.76 6.40
N LEU A 560 -0.24 -22.24 5.57
CA LEU A 560 0.03 -23.17 4.47
C LEU A 560 0.42 -22.41 3.21
N CYS A 561 1.45 -22.89 2.52
CA CYS A 561 1.83 -22.43 1.20
C CYS A 561 0.75 -22.77 0.15
N PRO A 562 0.42 -21.85 -0.76
CA PRO A 562 -0.62 -22.06 -1.76
C PRO A 562 -0.28 -23.20 -2.72
N ASN A 563 -1.29 -23.85 -3.31
CA ASN A 563 -1.13 -24.83 -4.40
C ASN A 563 -0.17 -26.01 -4.12
N ASN A 564 0.01 -26.42 -2.86
CA ASN A 564 1.02 -27.40 -2.43
C ASN A 564 2.48 -26.97 -2.73
N GLU A 565 2.74 -25.66 -2.75
CA GLU A 565 4.09 -25.11 -2.83
C GLU A 565 4.88 -25.36 -1.53
N ILE A 566 6.21 -25.28 -1.64
CA ILE A 566 7.14 -25.48 -0.53
C ILE A 566 7.66 -24.11 -0.07
N PHE A 567 7.71 -23.90 1.24
CA PHE A 567 8.28 -22.71 1.86
C PHE A 567 9.81 -22.76 1.84
N ASN A 568 10.44 -21.86 1.08
CA ASN A 568 11.88 -21.77 0.96
C ASN A 568 12.48 -21.00 2.14
N LYS A 569 13.32 -21.68 2.93
CA LYS A 569 13.93 -21.13 4.15
C LYS A 569 14.98 -20.04 3.89
N VAL A 570 15.46 -19.91 2.65
CA VAL A 570 16.46 -18.92 2.23
C VAL A 570 15.78 -17.64 1.73
N THR A 571 14.72 -17.77 0.93
CA THR A 571 14.00 -16.61 0.37
C THR A 571 12.83 -16.16 1.23
N LEU A 572 12.46 -16.95 2.25
CA LEU A 572 11.30 -16.74 3.13
C LEU A 572 9.99 -16.58 2.36
N ALA A 573 9.81 -17.38 1.30
CA ALA A 573 8.64 -17.33 0.43
C ALA A 573 8.21 -18.74 -0.01
N CYS A 574 6.93 -18.90 -0.34
CA CYS A 574 6.42 -20.11 -0.98
C CYS A 574 6.79 -20.16 -2.46
N GLY A 575 7.13 -21.33 -2.96
CA GLY A 575 7.33 -21.59 -4.38
C GLY A 575 7.45 -23.08 -4.69
N PHE A 576 7.52 -23.43 -5.98
CA PHE A 576 7.83 -24.78 -6.40
C PHE A 576 9.34 -25.00 -6.33
N GLU A 577 9.78 -26.20 -5.92
CA GLU A 577 11.20 -26.56 -5.94
C GLU A 577 11.79 -26.25 -7.32
N VAL A 578 12.72 -25.29 -7.36
CA VAL A 578 13.74 -25.29 -8.39
C VAL A 578 14.64 -26.46 -8.02
N ASN A 579 14.55 -27.55 -8.77
CA ASN A 579 15.49 -28.66 -8.71
C ASN A 579 16.93 -28.11 -8.71
N THR A 580 17.52 -27.94 -7.52
CA THR A 580 18.96 -27.78 -7.37
C THR A 580 19.54 -29.17 -7.56
N GLY A 581 19.89 -29.49 -8.80
CA GLY A 581 20.34 -30.81 -9.21
C GLY A 581 21.40 -31.40 -8.30
N THR A 582 21.06 -32.50 -7.63
CA THR A 582 22.03 -33.46 -7.06
C THR A 582 21.56 -34.86 -7.46
N GLY A 583 22.07 -35.35 -8.59
CA GLY A 583 21.72 -36.66 -9.13
C GLY A 583 22.57 -37.78 -8.52
N GLY A 584 21.93 -38.87 -8.10
CA GLY A 584 22.57 -40.15 -7.78
C GLY A 584 21.66 -41.06 -6.94
N GLU A 585 21.53 -42.34 -7.33
CA GLU A 585 20.82 -43.36 -6.55
C GLU A 585 21.30 -43.38 -5.09
N THR A 586 20.35 -43.46 -4.16
CA THR A 586 20.61 -43.46 -2.72
C THR A 586 20.34 -44.87 -2.20
N VAL A 587 21.33 -45.51 -1.59
CA VAL A 587 21.20 -46.90 -1.10
C VAL A 587 21.64 -46.96 0.37
N PRO A 588 20.99 -47.75 1.24
CA PRO A 588 21.44 -47.91 2.63
C PRO A 588 22.90 -48.35 2.72
N LEU A 589 23.67 -47.83 3.69
CA LEU A 589 25.01 -48.32 3.98
C LEU A 589 24.94 -49.81 4.38
N PRO A 590 25.78 -50.70 3.82
CA PRO A 590 25.74 -52.12 4.18
C PRO A 590 26.00 -52.35 5.67
N ASP A 591 25.21 -53.20 6.32
CA ASP A 591 25.30 -53.51 7.77
C ASP A 591 26.68 -54.03 8.22
N THR A 592 27.50 -54.50 7.26
CA THR A 592 28.86 -55.00 7.49
C THR A 592 29.92 -53.90 7.51
N TYR A 593 29.58 -52.65 7.15
CA TYR A 593 30.49 -51.51 7.14
C TYR A 593 30.22 -50.60 8.35
N PRO A 594 31.24 -50.14 9.10
CA PRO A 594 31.03 -49.29 10.28
C PRO A 594 30.29 -48.00 9.95
N ASN A 595 29.21 -47.68 10.67
CA ASN A 595 28.44 -46.45 10.49
C ASN A 595 29.18 -45.26 11.15
N PRO A 596 29.67 -44.27 10.37
CA PRO A 596 30.38 -43.10 10.91
C PRO A 596 29.44 -41.97 11.38
N CYS A 597 28.13 -42.06 11.11
CA CYS A 597 27.11 -41.05 11.42
C CYS A 597 26.72 -41.06 12.91
N SER A 598 27.69 -40.83 13.79
CA SER A 598 27.44 -40.76 15.24
C SER A 598 26.74 -39.44 15.63
N PRO A 599 25.96 -39.43 16.72
CA PRO A 599 25.35 -38.21 17.23
C PRO A 599 26.34 -37.07 17.49
N ASP A 600 27.56 -37.40 17.94
CA ASP A 600 28.60 -36.41 18.20
C ASP A 600 29.20 -35.83 16.91
N ALA A 601 29.31 -36.64 15.85
CA ALA A 601 29.79 -36.18 14.55
C ALA A 601 28.78 -35.25 13.86
N ILE A 602 27.49 -35.57 13.95
CA ILE A 602 26.40 -34.73 13.42
C ILE A 602 26.33 -33.39 14.16
N LYS A 603 26.48 -33.38 15.50
CA LYS A 603 26.56 -32.14 16.30
C LYS A 603 27.77 -31.28 15.97
N ALA A 604 28.88 -31.89 15.55
CA ALA A 604 30.07 -31.21 15.10
C ALA A 604 29.98 -30.73 13.62
N GLY A 605 28.81 -30.85 12.97
CA GLY A 605 28.60 -30.43 11.59
C GLY A 605 29.19 -31.39 10.55
N GLN A 606 29.53 -32.63 10.93
CA GLN A 606 30.12 -33.62 10.03
C GLN A 606 29.02 -34.53 9.45
N TYR A 607 28.61 -34.23 8.22
CA TYR A 607 27.51 -34.94 7.54
C TYR A 607 27.97 -35.88 6.42
N TYR A 608 29.25 -35.83 6.06
CA TYR A 608 29.80 -36.56 4.92
C TYR A 608 31.11 -37.28 5.27
N PHE A 609 31.20 -38.56 4.90
CA PHE A 609 32.33 -39.42 5.21
C PHE A 609 32.78 -40.22 3.99
N ALA A 610 34.08 -40.48 3.88
CA ALA A 610 34.60 -41.35 2.83
C ALA A 610 34.10 -42.79 2.96
N TYR A 611 33.71 -43.39 1.84
CA TYR A 611 33.46 -44.82 1.75
C TYR A 611 34.72 -45.53 1.25
N SER A 612 35.42 -46.23 2.14
CA SER A 612 36.75 -46.78 1.83
C SER A 612 36.77 -47.91 0.80
N LEU A 613 35.61 -48.52 0.50
CA LEU A 613 35.51 -49.64 -0.44
C LEU A 613 35.29 -49.22 -1.90
N ASP A 614 34.83 -47.98 -2.14
CA ASP A 614 34.66 -47.43 -3.49
C ASP A 614 34.88 -45.91 -3.46
N LYS A 615 35.98 -45.47 -4.08
CA LYS A 615 36.36 -44.05 -4.16
C LYS A 615 35.38 -43.19 -4.95
N HIS A 616 34.48 -43.78 -5.75
CA HIS A 616 33.41 -43.06 -6.45
C HIS A 616 32.14 -42.98 -5.62
N ARG A 617 32.16 -43.38 -4.35
CA ARG A 617 31.03 -43.32 -3.45
C ARG A 617 31.43 -42.68 -2.13
N TYR A 618 30.45 -42.10 -1.45
CA TYR A 618 30.62 -41.49 -0.15
C TYR A 618 29.42 -41.78 0.74
N ILE A 619 29.62 -41.66 2.04
CA ILE A 619 28.58 -41.86 3.04
C ILE A 619 28.02 -40.49 3.38
N HIS A 620 26.71 -40.34 3.23
CA HIS A 620 25.95 -39.18 3.65
C HIS A 620 25.13 -39.54 4.89
N CYS A 621 25.31 -38.77 5.95
CA CYS A 621 24.52 -38.91 7.17
C CYS A 621 23.22 -38.13 7.01
N ASP A 622 22.12 -38.84 7.16
CA ASP A 622 20.83 -38.21 7.11
C ASP A 622 20.60 -37.34 8.34
N VAL A 623 20.14 -36.11 8.12
CA VAL A 623 19.76 -35.17 9.18
C VAL A 623 18.24 -35.04 9.25
N TYR A 624 17.50 -35.74 8.38
CA TYR A 624 16.07 -35.48 8.18
C TYR A 624 15.11 -36.10 9.21
N ILE A 625 15.58 -36.74 10.28
CA ILE A 625 14.69 -37.30 11.31
C ILE A 625 15.24 -37.00 12.71
N GLN A 626 14.81 -35.89 13.30
CA GLN A 626 14.96 -35.65 14.74
C GLN A 626 13.94 -36.49 15.52
N CYS A 627 14.13 -37.81 15.55
CA CYS A 627 13.66 -38.73 16.60
C CYS A 627 14.14 -40.19 16.37
N ASP A 628 15.22 -40.41 15.62
CA ASP A 628 15.94 -41.69 15.68
C ASP A 628 17.37 -41.43 16.16
N VAL A 629 17.74 -42.03 17.29
CA VAL A 629 19.02 -41.81 17.97
C VAL A 629 20.17 -42.56 17.30
N TRP A 630 19.99 -42.98 16.03
CA TRP A 630 20.86 -43.94 15.34
C TRP A 630 21.36 -43.50 13.95
N GLY A 631 21.30 -42.19 13.61
CA GLY A 631 22.08 -41.60 12.51
C GLY A 631 22.12 -42.42 11.21
N GLY A 632 21.04 -42.38 10.42
CA GLY A 632 20.94 -43.12 9.17
C GLY A 632 22.09 -42.77 8.22
N ALA A 633 22.86 -43.79 7.81
CA ALA A 633 23.97 -43.64 6.88
C ALA A 633 23.59 -44.16 5.50
N TRP A 634 23.74 -43.31 4.49
CA TRP A 634 23.39 -43.63 3.12
C TRP A 634 24.61 -43.59 2.22
N LEU A 635 24.74 -44.58 1.36
CA LEU A 635 25.75 -44.58 0.31
C LEU A 635 25.26 -43.75 -0.88
N LYS A 636 26.07 -42.76 -1.27
CA LYS A 636 25.86 -41.88 -2.42
C LYS A 636 26.97 -42.10 -3.43
N THR A 637 26.66 -41.93 -4.72
CA THR A 637 27.61 -42.13 -5.81
C THR A 637 28.01 -40.77 -6.40
N CYS A 638 29.31 -40.54 -6.53
CA CYS A 638 29.89 -39.43 -7.27
C CYS A 638 29.56 -39.55 -8.77
N TYR A 639 29.58 -38.43 -9.48
CA TYR A 639 29.39 -38.42 -10.93
C TYR A 639 30.44 -39.25 -11.67
N THR A 640 30.15 -39.64 -12.90
CA THR A 640 31.08 -40.40 -13.74
C THR A 640 32.42 -39.66 -13.84
N HIS A 641 33.54 -40.37 -13.64
CA HIS A 641 34.91 -39.82 -13.59
C HIS A 641 35.24 -38.90 -12.39
N HIS A 642 34.46 -38.94 -11.30
CA HIS A 642 34.75 -38.21 -10.07
C HIS A 642 34.94 -39.15 -8.88
N ILE A 643 35.87 -38.81 -7.99
CA ILE A 643 36.17 -39.53 -6.75
C ILE A 643 35.92 -38.65 -5.54
N TRP A 644 35.57 -39.25 -4.41
CA TRP A 644 35.36 -38.55 -3.16
C TRP A 644 36.68 -37.98 -2.61
N ASN A 645 36.70 -36.69 -2.32
CA ASN A 645 37.79 -36.02 -1.61
C ASN A 645 37.37 -35.77 -0.16
N ASP A 646 38.02 -36.45 0.78
CA ASP A 646 37.64 -36.38 2.19
C ASP A 646 38.01 -35.06 2.86
N ALA A 647 39.03 -34.34 2.36
CA ALA A 647 39.42 -33.04 2.89
C ALA A 647 38.44 -31.93 2.47
N ALA A 648 37.99 -31.97 1.22
CA ALA A 648 37.03 -31.01 0.67
C ALA A 648 35.56 -31.39 0.93
N LYS A 649 35.32 -32.59 1.49
CA LYS A 649 33.99 -33.17 1.73
C LYS A 649 33.07 -33.08 0.50
N THR A 650 33.64 -33.38 -0.67
CA THR A 650 32.93 -33.33 -1.97
C THR A 650 33.57 -34.27 -3.00
N CYS A 651 32.87 -34.57 -4.09
CA CYS A 651 33.41 -35.32 -5.22
C CYS A 651 34.22 -34.40 -6.14
N VAL A 652 35.43 -34.83 -6.51
CA VAL A 652 36.35 -34.10 -7.40
C VAL A 652 36.73 -34.97 -8.60
N PRO A 653 37.13 -34.40 -9.74
CA PRO A 653 37.62 -35.15 -10.89
C PRO A 653 38.79 -36.11 -10.55
N ASP A 654 38.82 -37.32 -11.13
CA ASP A 654 39.78 -38.40 -10.83
C ASP A 654 41.24 -38.09 -11.24
N ASP A 655 41.50 -36.95 -11.88
CA ASP A 655 42.80 -36.51 -12.40
C ASP A 655 43.61 -35.59 -11.46
N LEU A 656 43.11 -35.30 -10.25
CA LEU A 656 43.81 -34.49 -9.24
C LEU A 656 44.45 -35.38 -8.15
N HIS A 657 45.68 -35.84 -8.39
CA HIS A 657 46.50 -36.57 -7.40
C HIS A 657 47.09 -35.63 -6.32
N GLU A 658 46.87 -35.99 -5.05
CA GLU A 658 47.56 -35.60 -3.81
C GLU A 658 47.65 -34.10 -3.45
N PHE A 659 46.85 -33.67 -2.47
CA PHE A 659 47.03 -32.41 -1.75
C PHE A 659 47.18 -32.69 -0.25
N ASP A 660 48.37 -32.42 0.29
CA ASP A 660 48.77 -32.58 1.71
C ASP A 660 48.17 -31.45 2.57
N SER A 661 47.53 -31.81 3.68
CA SER A 661 46.63 -30.95 4.45
C SER A 661 47.27 -30.24 5.65
N THR A 662 48.53 -29.80 5.57
CA THR A 662 49.23 -29.30 6.78
C THR A 662 49.59 -27.82 6.82
N THR A 663 49.24 -26.97 5.83
CA THR A 663 49.65 -25.55 5.89
C THR A 663 48.71 -24.54 5.19
N VAL A 664 47.57 -24.14 5.77
CA VAL A 664 46.93 -22.85 5.41
C VAL A 664 46.17 -22.23 6.61
N ALA A 665 46.44 -20.96 6.91
CA ALA A 665 45.65 -20.10 7.80
C ALA A 665 44.69 -19.22 6.96
N PRO A 666 43.52 -18.79 7.47
CA PRO A 666 42.52 -18.08 6.67
C PRO A 666 42.96 -16.68 6.25
N PHE A 667 42.60 -16.29 5.01
CA PHE A 667 42.87 -14.99 4.39
C PHE A 667 41.65 -14.04 4.54
N GLU A 668 41.86 -12.79 4.95
CA GLU A 668 40.82 -11.76 5.09
C GLU A 668 40.66 -10.94 3.79
N VAL A 669 39.45 -10.91 3.22
CA VAL A 669 39.09 -10.00 2.12
C VAL A 669 38.80 -8.62 2.72
N THR A 670 39.56 -7.60 2.30
CA THR A 670 39.34 -6.22 2.74
C THR A 670 38.07 -5.67 2.10
N ASN A 671 37.12 -5.16 2.89
CA ASN A 671 35.82 -4.66 2.41
C ASN A 671 36.01 -3.41 1.50
N PRO A 672 35.71 -3.49 0.19
CA PRO A 672 35.85 -2.35 -0.73
C PRO A 672 34.66 -1.37 -0.67
N CYS A 673 33.57 -1.72 0.02
CA CYS A 673 32.34 -0.93 0.16
C CYS A 673 32.49 0.27 1.11
N THR A 674 33.41 1.17 0.77
CA THR A 674 33.64 2.39 1.55
C THR A 674 32.54 3.43 1.27
N PRO A 675 32.18 4.27 2.26
CA PRO A 675 31.22 5.36 2.05
C PRO A 675 31.59 6.30 0.90
N GLN A 676 32.90 6.52 0.63
CA GLN A 676 33.34 7.30 -0.53
C GLN A 676 33.04 6.60 -1.87
N ALA A 677 33.15 5.27 -1.95
CA ALA A 677 32.86 4.55 -3.18
C ALA A 677 31.35 4.47 -3.48
N ILE A 678 30.53 4.32 -2.43
CA ILE A 678 29.06 4.37 -2.54
C ILE A 678 28.59 5.76 -2.99
N ALA A 679 29.17 6.83 -2.43
CA ALA A 679 28.86 8.21 -2.83
C ALA A 679 29.29 8.53 -4.28
N ALA A 680 30.28 7.80 -4.82
CA ALA A 680 30.72 7.91 -6.22
C ALA A 680 29.91 7.02 -7.19
N GLY A 681 28.95 6.22 -6.69
CA GLY A 681 28.09 5.35 -7.48
C GLY A 681 28.69 3.97 -7.82
N THR A 682 29.83 3.61 -7.25
CA THR A 682 30.51 2.33 -7.52
C THR A 682 30.07 1.28 -6.50
N LEU A 683 29.15 0.40 -6.90
CA LEU A 683 28.57 -0.64 -6.03
C LEU A 683 29.13 -2.06 -6.27
N PHE A 684 29.97 -2.24 -7.30
CA PHE A 684 30.49 -3.55 -7.66
C PHE A 684 32.01 -3.53 -7.75
N PHE A 685 32.66 -4.55 -7.20
CA PHE A 685 34.12 -4.68 -7.15
C PHE A 685 34.54 -6.09 -7.58
N PRO A 686 35.68 -6.24 -8.25
CA PRO A 686 36.17 -7.57 -8.62
C PRO A 686 36.48 -8.40 -7.37
N HIS A 687 36.14 -9.69 -7.42
CA HIS A 687 36.59 -10.60 -6.39
C HIS A 687 38.09 -10.86 -6.56
N PRO A 688 38.91 -10.74 -5.50
CA PRO A 688 40.36 -10.64 -5.62
C PRO A 688 41.05 -11.87 -6.21
N CYS A 689 40.44 -13.06 -6.11
CA CYS A 689 41.03 -14.33 -6.55
C CYS A 689 40.09 -15.27 -7.34
N ASP A 690 38.87 -14.84 -7.66
CA ASP A 690 37.90 -15.67 -8.38
C ASP A 690 37.19 -14.78 -9.40
N HIS A 691 37.66 -14.79 -10.65
CA HIS A 691 37.11 -13.92 -11.70
C HIS A 691 35.67 -14.31 -12.07
N THR A 692 35.18 -15.47 -11.63
CA THR A 692 33.76 -15.83 -11.78
C THR A 692 32.89 -15.22 -10.70
N LYS A 693 33.45 -14.42 -9.79
CA LYS A 693 32.75 -13.76 -8.69
C LYS A 693 33.07 -12.29 -8.60
N TYR A 694 32.19 -11.56 -7.92
CA TYR A 694 32.36 -10.14 -7.64
C TYR A 694 31.77 -9.79 -6.28
N ILE A 695 32.17 -8.64 -5.75
CA ILE A 695 31.70 -8.10 -4.49
C ILE A 695 30.65 -7.02 -4.81
N HIS A 696 29.45 -7.16 -4.26
CA HIS A 696 28.35 -6.22 -4.38
C HIS A 696 28.15 -5.48 -3.05
N CYS A 697 28.08 -4.16 -3.10
CA CYS A 697 27.87 -3.29 -1.95
C CYS A 697 26.42 -2.83 -1.83
N ASP A 698 25.86 -2.86 -0.63
CA ASP A 698 24.63 -2.12 -0.35
C ASP A 698 24.92 -0.65 -0.03
N ILE A 699 23.86 0.16 0.05
CA ILE A 699 23.94 1.59 0.38
C ILE A 699 24.36 1.87 1.83
N SER A 700 24.47 0.83 2.66
CA SER A 700 24.86 0.90 4.08
C SER A 700 26.33 0.52 4.31
N GLY A 701 27.07 0.10 3.27
CA GLY A 701 28.49 -0.27 3.36
C GLY A 701 28.76 -1.77 3.58
N ASN A 702 27.73 -2.62 3.54
CA ASN A 702 27.89 -4.07 3.61
C ASN A 702 28.24 -4.64 2.25
N TYR A 703 29.04 -5.71 2.24
CA TYR A 703 29.51 -6.36 1.02
C TYR A 703 29.04 -7.81 0.93
N TYR A 704 28.68 -8.23 -0.29
CA TYR A 704 28.17 -9.56 -0.60
C TYR A 704 28.93 -10.15 -1.78
N ILE A 705 29.45 -11.37 -1.64
CA ILE A 705 30.13 -12.07 -2.74
C ILE A 705 29.06 -12.74 -3.62
N GLN A 706 29.02 -12.36 -4.89
CA GLN A 706 28.09 -12.85 -5.90
C GLN A 706 28.86 -13.60 -6.99
N SER A 707 28.20 -14.58 -7.62
CA SER A 707 28.79 -15.33 -8.73
C SER A 707 28.22 -14.86 -10.07
N CYS A 708 29.08 -14.71 -11.07
CA CYS A 708 28.68 -14.58 -12.45
C CYS A 708 27.98 -15.86 -12.93
N SER A 709 27.11 -15.71 -13.93
CA SER A 709 26.48 -16.85 -14.60
C SER A 709 27.52 -17.80 -15.20
N ALA A 710 27.15 -19.07 -15.35
CA ALA A 710 28.07 -20.12 -15.81
C ALA A 710 28.77 -19.74 -17.12
N GLY A 711 30.11 -19.74 -17.10
CA GLY A 711 30.95 -19.36 -18.24
C GLY A 711 31.23 -17.87 -18.40
N MET A 712 30.82 -17.01 -17.45
CA MET A 712 31.10 -15.57 -17.45
C MET A 712 32.09 -15.18 -16.34
N PHE A 713 32.81 -14.08 -16.57
CA PHE A 713 33.84 -13.52 -15.71
C PHE A 713 33.58 -12.04 -15.45
N PHE A 714 33.74 -11.59 -14.22
CA PHE A 714 33.53 -10.20 -13.84
C PHE A 714 34.65 -9.31 -14.41
N ASP A 715 34.29 -8.36 -15.25
CA ASP A 715 35.20 -7.39 -15.85
C ASP A 715 35.22 -6.09 -15.02
N PRO A 716 36.34 -5.77 -14.34
CA PRO A 716 36.45 -4.59 -13.48
C PRO A 716 36.52 -3.26 -14.26
N SER A 717 36.69 -3.28 -15.59
CA SER A 717 36.73 -2.06 -16.41
C SER A 717 35.34 -1.51 -16.75
N VAL A 718 34.33 -2.40 -16.77
CA VAL A 718 32.92 -2.07 -17.05
C VAL A 718 31.98 -2.44 -15.90
N PHE A 719 32.49 -3.11 -14.85
CA PHE A 719 31.78 -3.55 -13.65
C PHE A 719 30.63 -4.55 -13.92
N VAL A 720 30.78 -5.45 -14.91
CA VAL A 720 29.76 -6.45 -15.29
C VAL A 720 30.39 -7.82 -15.56
N CYS A 721 29.60 -8.90 -15.46
CA CYS A 721 30.01 -10.23 -15.90
C CYS A 721 29.98 -10.35 -17.43
N THR A 722 31.11 -10.68 -18.05
CA THR A 722 31.25 -10.82 -19.51
C THR A 722 31.72 -12.22 -19.89
N PRO A 723 31.55 -12.67 -21.15
CA PRO A 723 32.01 -13.99 -21.59
C PRO A 723 33.54 -14.11 -21.73
N HIS A 724 34.27 -13.01 -21.62
CA HIS A 724 35.73 -12.97 -21.77
C HIS A 724 36.40 -12.77 -20.40
N ASP A 725 37.29 -13.70 -20.04
CA ASP A 725 38.11 -13.56 -18.82
C ASP A 725 39.12 -12.42 -19.02
N PRO A 726 39.06 -11.33 -18.21
CA PRO A 726 39.96 -10.20 -18.34
C PRO A 726 41.44 -10.52 -18.06
N GLN A 727 41.77 -11.71 -17.51
CA GLN A 727 43.13 -12.17 -17.17
C GLN A 727 44.05 -11.10 -16.56
N THR A 728 43.52 -10.23 -15.70
CA THR A 728 44.36 -9.36 -14.87
C THR A 728 44.78 -10.15 -13.63
N HIS A 729 45.83 -10.96 -13.77
CA HIS A 729 46.35 -11.79 -12.68
C HIS A 729 46.77 -10.92 -11.49
N ASN A 730 46.14 -11.10 -10.33
CA ASN A 730 46.73 -10.69 -9.06
C ASN A 730 47.77 -11.76 -8.66
N PRO A 731 49.08 -11.48 -8.73
CA PRO A 731 50.12 -12.49 -8.51
C PRO A 731 50.12 -13.05 -7.08
N ASP A 732 49.43 -12.42 -6.13
CA ASP A 732 49.31 -12.89 -4.75
C ASP A 732 48.26 -14.01 -4.57
N CYS A 733 47.38 -14.26 -5.54
CA CYS A 733 46.41 -15.36 -5.47
C CYS A 733 47.01 -16.75 -5.75
N HIS A 734 48.28 -16.82 -6.18
CA HIS A 734 49.04 -18.07 -6.34
C HIS A 734 50.07 -18.34 -5.24
N ARG A 735 49.94 -17.68 -4.07
CA ARG A 735 50.69 -18.08 -2.88
C ARG A 735 49.78 -18.17 -1.65
N ARG A 736 49.09 -19.30 -1.53
CA ARG A 736 49.22 -20.25 -0.42
C ARG A 736 48.16 -21.33 -0.52
#